data_AF-A0A6P7JS40-F1
#
_entry.id   AF-A0A6P7JS40-F1
#
_cell.length_a   1.000
_cell.length_b   1.000
_cell.length_c   1.000
_cell.angle_alpha   90.00
_cell.angle_beta   90.00
_cell.angle_gamma   90.00
#
_symmetry.space_group_name_H-M   'P 1'
#
loop_
_entity.id
_entity.type
_entity.pdbx_description
1 polymer ?
#
loop_
_entity_poly.entity_id
_entity_poly.type
_entity_poly.pdbx_seq_one_letter_code
_entity_poly.pdbx_strand_id
1 'polypeptide(L)'
;MCLHLDPWWGSVCVCVCVCVCVCVKPLRSVAALSLSLSRSMDFLKLCTFETFQQLWSHYGYGGNFRDVIEQEFTRIKGITYLDHAAATLYPESLVRDYCQDMSRNVYGNPHSHSPSSRLTHDTVERVRYRVLQHFNTTPEEYSVIFTSGCTAALKLVAESFPWRPPTESEAGSHFCYLTDSHTSVVGMRGLTCSRGVAAVPVSPQELDNRTEDEAQGEDVICQTPHLFCYPAQSNFSGKKYPLSHVKGIQARRLYPACAHKGRWFVLLDAAALVSCSSLNLQTCPADFIPISFYKMFGFPTGLGALLVRNDAAGILKKTYFGGGTAAAYLSGEDYYVQAANISDRFEDGTVSFLDIIGVNHGFDALYRITGNMHNIQQHTFGLARYTYMLLSSLCHGNGRPVAQMYTEGQFESPVTQGAILNFNLTDSKGQIIGYAQVDRMASLYNIHVRTGCFCNTGACQSFLGITNEQMRRNLQAGHVCGDSLDLVDGQPTGSVRVSFGYMSTFEDCQKFLSFVVECFVEKPVTVDQVRLQKLKTATAASRGSDNHPSPKMTNGGICKVDEETATEASLKGFAHRDSNSHGEAYTLTNIYIYPIKSCGAYEVHDWPVGPLGLLYDRGWMVVNGNGVCLSQKREPRLCLIRPQVHLPSDKLLLRASGMDTISVPLQSKTQLHTSSQVCQSRVCGDRVETVDCGDEAALWLSDFLGQPCRLIRQRPDFTREMKKRPSGVAATTSLSLVNEAQYLMINRASGELIHKLMSCRQDDSEANQLLDTENVISRFRANLVIAGVEPFEEDNWSHLIIGSTQFLVAGRCGRCQMVGVDQDTGTKTKEPLTSLSAYRTGKITFGVYLTHQLPEDSAAACVLSVGSLIKPEPHSC
;
A
#
# COMPACT_ATOMS: atom_id res chain seq x y z
N MET A 1 52.66 -15.73 -9.81
CA MET A 1 53.74 -16.21 -10.68
C MET A 1 53.35 -17.64 -11.09
N CYS A 2 52.84 -17.81 -12.32
CA CYS A 2 52.90 -18.98 -13.25
C CYS A 2 52.92 -20.43 -12.69
N LEU A 3 52.26 -21.49 -13.20
CA LEU A 3 51.65 -21.93 -14.49
C LEU A 3 50.95 -23.31 -14.18
N HIS A 4 49.72 -23.63 -14.61
CA HIS A 4 49.27 -24.23 -15.90
C HIS A 4 49.41 -25.77 -16.08
N LEU A 5 48.28 -26.39 -16.49
CA LEU A 5 48.06 -27.42 -17.53
C LEU A 5 47.80 -28.92 -17.18
N ASP A 6 46.61 -29.36 -17.62
CA ASP A 6 46.14 -30.71 -18.00
C ASP A 6 46.99 -31.37 -19.12
N PRO A 7 46.92 -32.71 -19.38
CA PRO A 7 45.93 -33.28 -20.32
C PRO A 7 45.42 -34.73 -20.09
N TRP A 8 44.29 -35.01 -20.77
CA TRP A 8 43.45 -36.21 -20.88
C TRP A 8 44.02 -37.43 -21.66
N TRP A 9 43.49 -38.66 -21.43
CA TRP A 9 42.60 -39.47 -22.32
C TRP A 9 42.66 -41.00 -22.02
N GLY A 10 41.49 -41.66 -22.04
CA GLY A 10 41.32 -43.03 -22.57
C GLY A 10 40.64 -44.08 -21.69
N SER A 11 39.38 -44.47 -22.00
CA SER A 11 39.01 -45.88 -22.35
C SER A 11 37.50 -46.15 -22.45
N VAL A 12 37.08 -46.40 -23.69
CA VAL A 12 36.19 -47.47 -24.23
C VAL A 12 35.05 -48.03 -23.37
N CYS A 13 33.84 -47.88 -23.91
CA CYS A 13 32.57 -48.47 -23.48
C CYS A 13 32.22 -49.69 -24.36
N VAL A 14 31.76 -50.80 -23.78
CA VAL A 14 31.20 -51.96 -24.50
C VAL A 14 29.75 -52.17 -24.07
N CYS A 15 28.82 -52.00 -25.03
CA CYS A 15 27.40 -52.31 -24.90
C CYS A 15 27.13 -53.80 -25.12
N VAL A 16 26.24 -54.38 -24.31
CA VAL A 16 25.55 -55.65 -24.59
C VAL A 16 24.05 -55.35 -24.69
N CYS A 17 23.49 -55.60 -25.87
CA CYS A 17 22.06 -55.57 -26.17
C CYS A 17 21.44 -56.94 -25.91
N VAL A 18 20.29 -56.98 -25.21
CA VAL A 18 19.28 -58.04 -25.37
C VAL A 18 17.90 -57.39 -25.39
N CYS A 19 17.17 -57.56 -26.50
CA CYS A 19 15.78 -57.18 -26.69
C CYS A 19 14.84 -58.32 -26.28
N VAL A 20 13.73 -58.00 -25.63
CA VAL A 20 12.46 -58.73 -25.79
C VAL A 20 11.31 -57.71 -25.86
N CYS A 21 10.57 -57.75 -26.97
CA CYS A 21 9.40 -56.93 -27.27
C CYS A 21 8.13 -57.42 -26.55
N VAL A 22 7.30 -56.49 -26.08
CA VAL A 22 5.84 -56.69 -25.93
C VAL A 22 5.09 -55.47 -26.49
N CYS A 23 4.16 -55.74 -27.40
CA CYS A 23 3.30 -54.78 -28.10
C CYS A 23 2.31 -54.07 -27.16
N VAL A 24 2.19 -52.74 -27.25
CA VAL A 24 1.05 -51.97 -26.73
C VAL A 24 0.64 -50.88 -27.75
N LYS A 25 -0.65 -50.83 -28.06
CA LYS A 25 -1.33 -49.87 -28.95
C LYS A 25 -1.16 -48.41 -28.47
N PRO A 26 -1.12 -47.39 -29.36
CA PRO A 26 -0.98 -46.00 -28.92
C PRO A 26 -2.30 -45.45 -28.38
N LEU A 27 -2.33 -45.11 -27.09
CA LEU A 27 -3.36 -44.29 -26.45
C LEU A 27 -3.13 -42.81 -26.80
N ARG A 28 -4.12 -42.19 -27.46
CA ARG A 28 -4.18 -40.76 -27.84
C ARG A 28 -4.21 -39.76 -26.65
N SER A 29 -3.84 -40.18 -25.44
CA SER A 29 -3.96 -39.36 -24.22
C SER A 29 -2.65 -38.70 -23.76
N VAL A 30 -1.47 -39.17 -24.21
CA VAL A 30 -0.17 -38.62 -23.78
C VAL A 30 0.19 -37.29 -24.48
N ALA A 31 -0.32 -37.06 -25.69
CA ALA A 31 -0.07 -35.81 -26.43
C ALA A 31 -0.75 -34.60 -25.77
N ALA A 32 -1.94 -34.76 -25.18
CA ALA A 32 -2.66 -33.67 -24.52
C ALA A 32 -2.04 -33.27 -23.17
N LEU A 33 -1.52 -34.24 -22.39
CA LEU A 33 -0.78 -33.92 -21.15
C LEU A 33 0.58 -33.27 -21.45
N SER A 34 1.33 -33.78 -22.45
CA SER A 34 2.60 -33.19 -22.89
C SER A 34 2.46 -31.75 -23.42
N LEU A 35 1.37 -31.46 -24.15
CA LEU A 35 1.04 -30.11 -24.63
C LEU A 35 0.56 -29.16 -23.50
N SER A 36 -0.02 -29.68 -22.41
CA SER A 36 -0.41 -28.86 -21.26
C SER A 36 0.77 -28.52 -20.35
N LEU A 37 1.71 -29.46 -20.16
CA LEU A 37 2.96 -29.26 -19.45
C LEU A 37 3.91 -28.32 -20.23
N SER A 38 3.95 -28.41 -21.56
CA SER A 38 4.81 -27.54 -22.38
C SER A 38 4.38 -26.07 -22.39
N ARG A 39 3.08 -25.77 -22.22
CA ARG A 39 2.56 -24.38 -22.18
C ARG A 39 2.76 -23.70 -20.83
N SER A 40 2.67 -24.43 -19.71
CA SER A 40 3.02 -23.91 -18.38
C SER A 40 4.51 -23.58 -18.25
N MET A 41 5.37 -24.23 -19.04
CA MET A 41 6.82 -23.96 -19.09
C MET A 41 7.17 -22.64 -19.78
N ASP A 42 6.30 -22.03 -20.59
CA ASP A 42 6.65 -20.84 -21.38
C ASP A 42 6.72 -19.55 -20.55
N PHE A 43 5.85 -19.36 -19.55
CA PHE A 43 5.91 -18.19 -18.67
C PHE A 43 7.10 -18.24 -17.71
N LEU A 44 7.38 -19.42 -17.13
CA LEU A 44 8.51 -19.60 -16.21
C LEU A 44 9.86 -19.36 -16.89
N LYS A 45 10.00 -19.75 -18.17
CA LYS A 45 11.21 -19.44 -18.98
C LYS A 45 11.41 -17.92 -19.15
N LEU A 46 10.34 -17.15 -19.24
CA LEU A 46 10.39 -15.68 -19.35
C LEU A 46 10.72 -15.00 -18.01
N CYS A 47 10.50 -15.68 -16.89
CA CYS A 47 10.77 -15.22 -15.53
C CYS A 47 12.23 -15.45 -15.11
N THR A 48 13.19 -15.25 -16.02
CA THR A 48 14.62 -15.46 -15.79
C THR A 48 15.41 -14.16 -15.93
N PHE A 49 16.52 -14.05 -15.20
CA PHE A 49 17.36 -12.84 -15.23
C PHE A 49 17.99 -12.66 -16.61
N GLU A 50 18.33 -13.75 -17.29
CA GLU A 50 18.83 -13.76 -18.66
C GLU A 50 17.81 -13.16 -19.62
N THR A 51 16.53 -13.51 -19.49
CA THR A 51 15.46 -12.92 -20.31
C THR A 51 15.32 -11.42 -20.02
N PHE A 52 15.40 -11.02 -18.75
CA PHE A 52 15.39 -9.61 -18.38
C PHE A 52 16.55 -8.84 -19.03
N GLN A 53 17.78 -9.35 -18.95
CA GLN A 53 18.97 -8.73 -19.55
C GLN A 53 18.89 -8.64 -21.09
N GLN A 54 18.28 -9.64 -21.75
CA GLN A 54 18.03 -9.60 -23.19
C GLN A 54 17.07 -8.45 -23.57
N LEU A 55 16.06 -8.20 -22.74
CA LEU A 55 15.08 -7.13 -22.97
C LEU A 55 15.64 -5.75 -22.63
N TRP A 56 16.42 -5.66 -21.56
CA TRP A 56 16.92 -4.41 -21.04
C TRP A 56 18.33 -4.57 -20.49
N SER A 57 19.30 -3.88 -21.09
CA SER A 57 20.71 -4.06 -20.77
C SER A 57 21.16 -3.32 -19.51
N HIS A 58 20.37 -2.37 -19.00
CA HIS A 58 20.76 -1.54 -17.85
C HIS A 58 20.10 -2.02 -16.56
N TYR A 59 20.90 -2.57 -15.64
CA TYR A 59 20.45 -3.04 -14.34
C TYR A 59 21.44 -2.68 -13.24
N GLY A 60 20.93 -2.08 -12.17
CA GLY A 60 21.73 -1.56 -11.07
C GLY A 60 22.64 -0.41 -11.51
N TYR A 61 23.73 -0.24 -10.77
CA TYR A 61 24.63 0.93 -10.85
C TYR A 61 26.10 0.53 -11.04
N GLY A 62 26.36 -0.69 -11.54
CA GLY A 62 27.67 -1.33 -11.60
C GLY A 62 27.99 -2.18 -10.35
N GLY A 63 29.14 -2.89 -10.36
CA GLY A 63 29.68 -3.64 -9.21
C GLY A 63 28.72 -4.60 -8.50
N ASN A 64 28.98 -4.86 -7.20
CA ASN A 64 28.14 -5.64 -6.28
C ASN A 64 26.85 -4.88 -5.89
N PHE A 65 26.01 -4.50 -6.86
CA PHE A 65 24.71 -3.84 -6.61
C PHE A 65 23.88 -4.58 -5.55
N ARG A 66 23.87 -5.92 -5.61
CA ARG A 66 23.18 -6.76 -4.64
C ARG A 66 23.72 -6.58 -3.22
N ASP A 67 25.03 -6.59 -3.02
CA ASP A 67 25.63 -6.37 -1.70
C ASP A 67 25.31 -4.96 -1.20
N VAL A 68 25.29 -3.95 -2.08
CA VAL A 68 24.89 -2.59 -1.70
C VAL A 68 23.45 -2.58 -1.19
N ILE A 69 22.52 -3.27 -1.86
CA ILE A 69 21.14 -3.35 -1.37
C ILE A 69 21.07 -4.12 -0.05
N GLU A 70 21.78 -5.24 0.07
CA GLU A 70 21.81 -6.05 1.30
C GLU A 70 22.42 -5.28 2.49
N GLN A 71 23.36 -4.35 2.26
CA GLN A 71 23.97 -3.51 3.29
C GLN A 71 23.16 -2.25 3.60
N GLU A 72 22.67 -1.54 2.59
CA GLU A 72 22.01 -0.24 2.77
C GLU A 72 20.52 -0.38 3.12
N PHE A 73 19.92 -1.54 2.87
CA PHE A 73 18.49 -1.79 3.07
C PHE A 73 18.22 -3.11 3.81
N THR A 74 19.01 -3.47 4.83
CA THR A 74 18.82 -4.75 5.56
C THR A 74 17.38 -4.94 6.06
N ARG A 75 16.72 -3.83 6.44
CA ARG A 75 15.34 -3.78 6.93
C ARG A 75 14.26 -4.20 5.91
N ILE A 76 14.58 -4.33 4.63
CA ILE A 76 13.64 -4.86 3.62
C ILE A 76 13.81 -6.35 3.37
N LYS A 77 14.66 -7.05 4.14
CA LYS A 77 14.84 -8.50 3.99
C LYS A 77 13.49 -9.23 4.12
N GLY A 78 13.13 -9.95 3.06
CA GLY A 78 11.87 -10.68 2.98
C GLY A 78 10.63 -9.82 2.64
N ILE A 79 10.79 -8.52 2.40
CA ILE A 79 9.76 -7.59 1.95
C ILE A 79 9.97 -7.29 0.47
N THR A 80 8.89 -7.31 -0.31
CA THR A 80 8.88 -6.79 -1.70
C THR A 80 8.18 -5.44 -1.68
N TYR A 81 8.94 -4.35 -1.64
CA TYR A 81 8.38 -3.00 -1.52
C TYR A 81 8.18 -2.36 -2.89
N LEU A 82 6.92 -2.14 -3.29
CA LEU A 82 6.54 -1.62 -4.60
C LEU A 82 5.65 -0.35 -4.51
N ASP A 83 5.77 0.44 -3.44
CA ASP A 83 5.02 1.71 -3.25
C ASP A 83 5.93 2.96 -3.27
N HIS A 84 7.01 2.92 -4.05
CA HIS A 84 7.98 4.01 -4.19
C HIS A 84 7.39 5.34 -4.69
N ALA A 85 6.31 5.32 -5.47
CA ALA A 85 5.62 6.52 -5.92
C ALA A 85 4.83 7.24 -4.80
N ALA A 86 4.49 6.52 -3.71
CA ALA A 86 3.98 7.16 -2.50
C ALA A 86 5.13 7.74 -1.69
N ALA A 87 6.08 6.89 -1.26
CA ALA A 87 7.27 7.25 -0.51
C ALA A 87 8.39 6.26 -0.85
N THR A 88 9.64 6.73 -1.01
CA THR A 88 10.77 5.81 -1.18
C THR A 88 11.44 5.51 0.15
N LEU A 89 12.39 4.58 0.14
CA LEU A 89 13.11 4.14 1.33
C LEU A 89 14.47 4.86 1.42
N TYR A 90 14.95 5.10 2.64
CA TYR A 90 16.24 5.73 2.92
C TYR A 90 17.38 4.71 3.07
N PRO A 91 18.60 4.94 2.62
CA PRO A 91 19.69 4.00 2.88
C PRO A 91 20.15 4.09 4.34
N GLU A 92 20.66 2.99 4.90
CA GLU A 92 21.18 2.95 6.28
C GLU A 92 22.34 3.92 6.50
N SER A 93 23.22 4.06 5.50
CA SER A 93 24.31 5.02 5.54
C SER A 93 23.83 6.46 5.71
N LEU A 94 22.70 6.86 5.10
CA LEU A 94 22.14 8.21 5.28
C LEU A 94 21.88 8.48 6.76
N VAL A 95 21.12 7.61 7.42
CA VAL A 95 20.73 7.81 8.83
C VAL A 95 21.95 7.74 9.74
N ARG A 96 22.88 6.81 9.49
CA ARG A 96 24.13 6.70 10.26
C ARG A 96 24.98 7.96 10.15
N ASP A 97 25.21 8.43 8.92
CA ASP A 97 26.06 9.59 8.64
C ASP A 97 25.41 10.87 9.21
N TYR A 98 24.08 11.01 9.10
CA TYR A 98 23.30 12.08 9.75
C TYR A 98 23.40 12.03 11.28
N CYS A 99 23.18 10.88 11.92
CA CYS A 99 23.28 10.74 13.37
C CYS A 99 24.70 11.04 13.89
N GLN A 100 25.73 10.65 13.14
CA GLN A 100 27.12 10.95 13.46
C GLN A 100 27.40 12.46 13.37
N ASP A 101 26.86 13.13 12.36
CA ASP A 101 26.92 14.58 12.20
C ASP A 101 26.25 15.29 13.39
N MET A 102 25.02 14.91 13.72
CA MET A 102 24.27 15.46 14.87
C MET A 102 24.96 15.24 16.21
N SER A 103 25.69 14.13 16.38
CA SER A 103 26.39 13.81 17.62
C SER A 103 27.71 14.56 17.78
N ARG A 104 28.30 15.05 16.67
CA ARG A 104 29.59 15.74 16.65
C ARG A 104 29.46 17.25 16.64
N ASN A 105 28.36 17.77 16.12
CA ASN A 105 28.15 19.19 15.88
C ASN A 105 27.02 19.75 16.76
N VAL A 106 27.19 21.00 17.18
CA VAL A 106 26.14 21.74 17.90
C VAL A 106 25.45 22.67 16.91
N TYR A 107 24.26 22.28 16.45
CA TYR A 107 23.42 23.11 15.59
C TYR A 107 22.51 24.01 16.42
N GLY A 108 22.68 25.32 16.26
CA GLY A 108 21.81 26.33 16.88
C GLY A 108 20.73 26.82 15.93
N ASN A 109 19.77 27.58 16.43
CA ASN A 109 18.84 28.34 15.58
C ASN A 109 19.65 29.26 14.63
N PRO A 110 19.41 29.25 13.30
CA PRO A 110 20.27 29.92 12.31
C PRO A 110 20.23 31.45 12.33
N HIS A 111 19.35 32.07 13.13
CA HIS A 111 19.16 33.52 13.14
C HIS A 111 19.99 34.27 14.20
N SER A 112 20.89 33.58 14.90
CA SER A 112 21.80 34.18 15.91
C SER A 112 23.22 34.39 15.38
N HIS A 113 24.04 35.16 16.11
CA HIS A 113 25.47 35.34 15.78
C HIS A 113 26.40 34.37 16.54
N SER A 114 25.87 33.35 17.23
CA SER A 114 26.69 32.34 17.89
C SER A 114 27.40 31.44 16.86
N PRO A 115 28.54 30.80 17.22
CA PRO A 115 29.21 29.86 16.32
C PRO A 115 28.30 28.72 15.84
N SER A 116 27.46 28.17 16.72
CA SER A 116 26.49 27.11 16.39
C SER A 116 25.42 27.58 15.41
N SER A 117 24.98 28.84 15.51
CA SER A 117 24.02 29.43 14.57
C SER A 117 24.62 29.66 13.18
N ARG A 118 25.84 30.21 13.12
CA ARG A 118 26.55 30.39 11.83
C ARG A 118 26.77 29.06 11.13
N LEU A 119 27.19 28.02 11.85
CA LEU A 119 27.32 26.67 11.31
C LEU A 119 25.99 26.18 10.71
N THR A 120 24.87 26.34 11.43
CA THR A 120 23.54 25.97 10.92
C THR A 120 23.20 26.75 9.65
N HIS A 121 23.36 28.08 9.66
CA HIS A 121 23.08 28.94 8.51
C HIS A 121 23.90 28.52 7.28
N ASP A 122 25.22 28.41 7.42
CA ASP A 122 26.12 28.04 6.33
C ASP A 122 25.79 26.64 5.77
N THR A 123 25.38 25.72 6.65
CA THR A 123 24.99 24.36 6.23
C THR A 123 23.66 24.37 5.47
N VAL A 124 22.67 25.14 5.94
CA VAL A 124 21.38 25.32 5.25
C VAL A 124 21.58 25.94 3.86
N GLU A 125 22.40 26.98 3.74
CA GLU A 125 22.70 27.62 2.45
C GLU A 125 23.45 26.69 1.50
N ARG A 126 24.40 25.90 2.02
CA ARG A 126 25.04 24.83 1.24
C ARG A 126 24.01 23.82 0.71
N VAL A 127 23.00 23.46 1.51
CA VAL A 127 21.94 22.55 1.05
C VAL A 127 21.12 23.20 -0.07
N ARG A 128 20.78 24.49 0.01
CA ARG A 128 20.09 25.20 -1.10
C ARG A 128 20.89 25.13 -2.38
N TYR A 129 22.19 25.44 -2.32
CA TYR A 129 23.08 25.34 -3.48
C TYR A 129 23.08 23.93 -4.07
N ARG A 130 23.15 22.91 -3.21
CA ARG A 130 23.11 21.51 -3.63
C ARG A 130 21.79 21.12 -4.31
N VAL A 131 20.67 21.63 -3.82
CA VAL A 131 19.36 21.45 -4.46
C VAL A 131 19.37 22.05 -5.87
N LEU A 132 19.87 23.28 -6.03
CA LEU A 132 19.97 23.93 -7.35
C LEU A 132 20.89 23.16 -8.32
N GLN A 133 22.03 22.69 -7.83
CA GLN A 133 22.94 21.84 -8.60
C GLN A 133 22.26 20.54 -9.07
N HIS A 134 21.48 19.88 -8.20
CA HIS A 134 20.73 18.67 -8.57
C HIS A 134 19.80 18.89 -9.76
N PHE A 135 19.20 20.08 -9.84
CA PHE A 135 18.29 20.48 -10.93
C PHE A 135 18.97 21.18 -12.10
N ASN A 136 20.31 21.17 -12.12
CA ASN A 136 21.15 21.80 -13.15
C ASN A 136 20.81 23.28 -13.37
N THR A 137 20.81 24.07 -12.29
CA THR A 137 20.60 25.53 -12.30
C THR A 137 21.45 26.21 -11.23
N THR A 138 21.37 27.53 -11.12
CA THR A 138 22.20 28.35 -10.23
C THR A 138 21.35 29.29 -9.35
N PRO A 139 21.93 29.83 -8.26
CA PRO A 139 21.25 30.80 -7.39
C PRO A 139 20.82 32.09 -8.11
N GLU A 140 21.49 32.44 -9.23
CA GLU A 140 21.14 33.60 -10.06
C GLU A 140 19.85 33.38 -10.85
N GLU A 141 19.54 32.14 -11.23
CA GLU A 141 18.36 31.78 -12.01
C GLU A 141 17.18 31.39 -11.11
N TYR A 142 17.43 30.62 -10.04
CA TYR A 142 16.40 30.07 -9.16
C TYR A 142 16.73 30.22 -7.68
N SER A 143 15.70 30.45 -6.89
CA SER A 143 15.73 30.40 -5.42
C SER A 143 15.06 29.15 -4.91
N VAL A 144 15.57 28.60 -3.80
CA VAL A 144 14.97 27.45 -3.09
C VAL A 144 14.26 27.97 -1.85
N ILE A 145 12.98 27.67 -1.69
CA ILE A 145 12.20 27.93 -0.48
C ILE A 145 11.87 26.58 0.16
N PHE A 146 12.33 26.32 1.38
CA PHE A 146 11.99 25.10 2.09
C PHE A 146 10.54 25.14 2.58
N THR A 147 9.84 24.02 2.42
CA THR A 147 8.44 23.85 2.83
C THR A 147 8.27 22.47 3.48
N SER A 148 7.11 22.16 4.04
CA SER A 148 6.87 20.83 4.61
C SER A 148 6.65 19.72 3.55
N GLY A 149 6.75 20.04 2.26
CA GLY A 149 6.57 19.12 1.14
C GLY A 149 5.95 19.79 -0.09
N CYS A 150 5.85 19.06 -1.20
CA CYS A 150 5.24 19.54 -2.44
C CYS A 150 3.83 20.14 -2.23
N THR A 151 3.01 19.56 -1.35
CA THR A 151 1.66 20.10 -1.06
C THR A 151 1.71 21.48 -0.38
N ALA A 152 2.67 21.70 0.53
CA ALA A 152 2.85 23.01 1.15
C ALA A 152 3.40 24.03 0.17
N ALA A 153 4.31 23.63 -0.72
CA ALA A 153 4.81 24.45 -1.81
C ALA A 153 3.69 24.86 -2.80
N LEU A 154 2.83 23.93 -3.20
CA LEU A 154 1.64 24.22 -4.02
C LEU A 154 0.70 25.21 -3.34
N LYS A 155 0.42 25.00 -2.05
CA LYS A 155 -0.41 25.88 -1.24
C LYS A 155 0.19 27.28 -1.12
N LEU A 156 1.51 27.39 -0.89
CA LEU A 156 2.22 28.66 -0.83
C LEU A 156 2.08 29.48 -2.11
N VAL A 157 2.23 28.84 -3.27
CA VAL A 157 1.97 29.48 -4.57
C VAL A 157 0.51 29.91 -4.66
N ALA A 158 -0.44 29.03 -4.33
CA ALA A 158 -1.87 29.38 -4.37
C ALA A 158 -2.20 30.60 -3.50
N GLU A 159 -1.67 30.68 -2.28
CA GLU A 159 -1.95 31.77 -1.35
C GLU A 159 -1.32 33.10 -1.78
N SER A 160 -0.11 33.02 -2.34
CA SER A 160 0.72 34.18 -2.69
C SER A 160 0.52 34.67 -4.13
N PHE A 161 -0.09 33.88 -5.02
CA PHE A 161 -0.32 34.31 -6.39
C PHE A 161 -1.38 35.43 -6.44
N PRO A 162 -1.17 36.50 -7.24
CA PRO A 162 -2.02 37.69 -7.24
C PRO A 162 -3.25 37.49 -8.11
N TRP A 163 -4.14 36.59 -7.66
CA TRP A 163 -5.42 36.28 -8.27
C TRP A 163 -6.29 37.54 -8.44
N ARG A 164 -6.70 37.84 -9.68
CA ARG A 164 -7.59 38.96 -9.99
C ARG A 164 -8.98 38.45 -10.38
N PRO A 165 -10.06 38.83 -9.68
CA PRO A 165 -11.41 38.55 -10.17
C PRO A 165 -11.68 39.31 -11.47
N PRO A 166 -12.62 38.84 -12.31
CA PRO A 166 -13.08 39.60 -13.47
C PRO A 166 -13.74 40.91 -13.03
N THR A 167 -13.56 41.96 -13.82
CA THR A 167 -14.24 43.26 -13.65
C THR A 167 -15.08 43.56 -14.89
N GLU A 168 -15.89 44.63 -14.87
CA GLU A 168 -16.69 45.04 -16.03
C GLU A 168 -15.82 45.37 -17.26
N SER A 169 -14.58 45.82 -17.04
CA SER A 169 -13.66 46.27 -18.09
C SER A 169 -12.54 45.27 -18.42
N GLU A 170 -12.22 44.33 -17.52
CA GLU A 170 -11.07 43.41 -17.69
C GLU A 170 -11.40 41.97 -17.31
N ALA A 171 -10.91 41.02 -18.11
CA ALA A 171 -10.96 39.60 -17.78
C ALA A 171 -10.10 39.28 -16.54
N GLY A 172 -10.63 38.42 -15.67
CA GLY A 172 -9.94 37.97 -14.48
C GLY A 172 -8.80 36.99 -14.76
N SER A 173 -8.03 36.68 -13.72
CA SER A 173 -7.07 35.57 -13.72
C SER A 173 -7.74 34.25 -14.06
N HIS A 174 -6.94 33.31 -14.55
CA HIS A 174 -7.35 31.93 -14.79
C HIS A 174 -6.39 31.02 -14.04
N PHE A 175 -6.95 30.09 -13.27
CA PHE A 175 -6.21 28.97 -12.73
C PHE A 175 -6.54 27.74 -13.57
N CYS A 176 -5.58 27.32 -14.38
CA CYS A 176 -5.74 26.18 -15.27
C CYS A 176 -4.89 25.02 -14.78
N TYR A 177 -5.41 23.80 -14.85
CA TYR A 177 -4.65 22.63 -14.42
C TYR A 177 -5.00 21.39 -15.24
N LEU A 178 -4.02 20.52 -15.44
CA LEU A 178 -4.24 19.26 -16.13
C LEU A 178 -5.13 18.33 -15.31
N THR A 179 -6.11 17.65 -15.90
CA THR A 179 -7.01 16.73 -15.16
C THR A 179 -6.28 15.54 -14.54
N ASP A 180 -5.11 15.14 -15.07
CA ASP A 180 -4.20 14.15 -14.49
C ASP A 180 -3.30 14.73 -13.37
N SER A 181 -3.74 15.79 -12.69
CA SER A 181 -2.96 16.37 -11.58
C SER A 181 -3.31 15.72 -10.24
N HIS A 182 -2.32 15.67 -9.35
CA HIS A 182 -2.52 15.28 -7.97
C HIS A 182 -3.55 16.18 -7.26
N THR A 183 -4.31 15.63 -6.30
CA THR A 183 -5.36 16.35 -5.55
C THR A 183 -4.87 17.66 -4.94
N SER A 184 -3.59 17.76 -4.57
CA SER A 184 -2.99 19.00 -4.05
C SER A 184 -3.03 20.17 -5.05
N VAL A 185 -2.88 19.91 -6.36
CA VAL A 185 -3.07 20.91 -7.41
C VAL A 185 -4.55 21.27 -7.55
N VAL A 186 -5.42 20.25 -7.58
CA VAL A 186 -6.87 20.43 -7.67
C VAL A 186 -7.41 21.25 -6.49
N GLY A 187 -6.82 21.07 -5.30
CA GLY A 187 -7.19 21.78 -4.07
C GLY A 187 -7.00 23.30 -4.16
N MET A 188 -6.12 23.80 -5.03
CA MET A 188 -5.92 25.25 -5.24
C MET A 188 -7.22 25.93 -5.71
N ARG A 189 -8.14 25.19 -6.34
CA ARG A 189 -9.47 25.66 -6.73
C ARG A 189 -10.25 26.27 -5.58
N GLY A 190 -10.15 25.70 -4.38
CA GLY A 190 -10.86 26.22 -3.22
C GLY A 190 -10.50 27.68 -2.95
N LEU A 191 -9.21 28.01 -3.08
CA LEU A 191 -8.70 29.36 -2.88
C LEU A 191 -9.04 30.27 -4.06
N THR A 192 -8.87 29.82 -5.31
CA THR A 192 -9.17 30.65 -6.48
C THR A 192 -10.66 30.97 -6.60
N CYS A 193 -11.54 29.98 -6.37
CA CYS A 193 -12.98 30.19 -6.39
C CYS A 193 -13.44 31.17 -5.29
N SER A 194 -12.85 31.11 -4.10
CA SER A 194 -13.15 32.08 -3.02
C SER A 194 -12.78 33.53 -3.38
N ARG A 195 -11.86 33.72 -4.33
CA ARG A 195 -11.43 35.03 -4.85
C ARG A 195 -12.11 35.41 -6.17
N GLY A 196 -13.16 34.69 -6.58
CA GLY A 196 -13.88 34.96 -7.84
C GLY A 196 -13.10 34.61 -9.11
N VAL A 197 -12.03 33.80 -9.00
CA VAL A 197 -11.19 33.40 -10.12
C VAL A 197 -11.66 32.08 -10.73
N ALA A 198 -11.69 32.04 -12.07
CA ALA A 198 -12.07 30.85 -12.83
C ALA A 198 -11.02 29.74 -12.68
N ALA A 199 -11.48 28.55 -12.32
CA ALA A 199 -10.69 27.34 -12.31
C ALA A 199 -11.05 26.45 -13.51
N VAL A 200 -10.10 26.25 -14.41
CA VAL A 200 -10.30 25.55 -15.69
C VAL A 200 -9.55 24.21 -15.69
N PRO A 201 -10.25 23.07 -15.56
CA PRO A 201 -9.63 21.78 -15.81
C PRO A 201 -9.33 21.62 -17.31
N VAL A 202 -8.15 21.13 -17.64
CA VAL A 202 -7.70 20.88 -19.02
C VAL A 202 -7.37 19.40 -19.17
N SER A 203 -7.99 18.71 -20.11
CA SER A 203 -7.61 17.32 -20.40
C SER A 203 -6.25 17.24 -21.13
N PRO A 204 -5.49 16.16 -20.97
CA PRO A 204 -4.27 15.92 -21.76
C PRO A 204 -4.49 16.08 -23.26
N GLN A 205 -5.63 15.62 -23.78
CA GLN A 205 -5.95 15.71 -25.20
C GLN A 205 -6.21 17.15 -25.66
N GLU A 206 -6.84 17.99 -24.84
CA GLU A 206 -7.09 19.41 -25.19
C GLU A 206 -5.81 20.24 -25.23
N LEU A 207 -4.84 19.93 -24.37
CA LEU A 207 -3.54 20.61 -24.34
C LEU A 207 -2.79 20.44 -25.66
N ASP A 208 -2.82 19.22 -26.23
CA ASP A 208 -2.10 18.87 -27.46
C ASP A 208 -2.88 19.28 -28.73
N ASN A 209 -4.20 19.06 -28.74
CA ASN A 209 -5.02 19.19 -29.96
C ASN A 209 -5.43 20.63 -30.31
N ARG A 210 -5.31 21.58 -29.39
CA ARG A 210 -5.74 22.98 -29.58
C ARG A 210 -4.55 23.94 -29.66
N THR A 211 -3.45 23.45 -30.24
CA THR A 211 -2.23 24.23 -30.47
C THR A 211 -2.46 25.22 -31.62
N GLU A 212 -2.07 26.48 -31.44
CA GLU A 212 -2.05 27.47 -32.53
C GLU A 212 -0.61 27.57 -33.09
N ASP A 213 -0.46 27.53 -34.42
CA ASP A 213 0.85 27.52 -35.09
C ASP A 213 1.56 28.89 -35.05
N GLU A 214 0.83 29.98 -34.77
CA GLU A 214 1.38 31.34 -34.73
C GLU A 214 1.56 31.82 -33.28
N ALA A 215 2.77 32.29 -32.96
CA ALA A 215 3.03 32.95 -31.69
C ALA A 215 2.25 34.28 -31.67
N GLN A 216 1.18 34.35 -30.87
CA GLN A 216 0.50 35.62 -30.63
C GLN A 216 1.49 36.58 -29.95
N GLY A 217 1.80 37.70 -30.62
CA GLY A 217 2.79 38.68 -30.16
C GLY A 217 2.49 39.25 -28.78
N GLU A 218 3.45 39.97 -28.19
CA GLU A 218 3.26 40.71 -26.94
C GLU A 218 2.15 41.75 -27.11
N ASP A 219 0.92 41.39 -26.72
CA ASP A 219 -0.15 42.37 -26.54
C ASP A 219 0.25 43.27 -25.36
N VAL A 220 0.70 44.49 -25.68
CA VAL A 220 1.19 45.52 -24.73
C VAL A 220 0.13 45.93 -23.68
N ILE A 221 -1.10 45.42 -23.76
CA ILE A 221 -2.27 45.96 -23.04
C ILE A 221 -2.81 45.03 -21.91
N CYS A 222 -2.58 43.70 -21.92
CA CYS A 222 -3.12 42.81 -20.86
C CYS A 222 -2.04 42.15 -19.99
N GLN A 223 -1.85 42.64 -18.77
CA GLN A 223 -0.88 42.13 -17.78
C GLN A 223 -1.51 41.18 -16.73
N THR A 224 -2.75 40.72 -16.95
CA THR A 224 -3.43 39.84 -16.00
C THR A 224 -2.66 38.52 -15.85
N PRO A 225 -2.29 38.12 -14.61
CA PRO A 225 -1.52 36.91 -14.39
C PRO A 225 -2.43 35.67 -14.39
N HIS A 226 -2.04 34.66 -15.16
CA HIS A 226 -2.66 33.33 -15.21
C HIS A 226 -1.65 32.27 -14.74
N LEU A 227 -2.15 31.20 -14.15
CA LEU A 227 -1.32 30.09 -13.68
C LEU A 227 -1.79 28.79 -14.33
N PHE A 228 -0.88 28.10 -15.01
CA PHE A 228 -1.09 26.75 -15.53
C PHE A 228 -0.29 25.74 -14.70
N CYS A 229 -0.96 24.71 -14.19
CA CYS A 229 -0.34 23.63 -13.41
C CYS A 229 -0.44 22.30 -14.14
N TYR A 230 0.67 21.58 -14.28
CA TYR A 230 0.64 20.21 -14.76
C TYR A 230 1.73 19.36 -14.13
N PRO A 231 1.52 18.04 -14.00
CA PRO A 231 2.54 17.14 -13.48
C PRO A 231 3.62 16.89 -14.54
N ALA A 232 4.89 16.90 -14.12
CA ALA A 232 5.98 16.44 -14.98
C ALA A 232 5.89 14.92 -15.23
N GLN A 233 5.35 14.17 -14.25
CA GLN A 233 5.02 12.76 -14.36
C GLN A 233 3.72 12.46 -13.61
N SER A 234 2.78 11.75 -14.22
CA SER A 234 1.57 11.26 -13.55
C SER A 234 1.93 10.28 -12.43
N ASN A 235 1.44 10.54 -11.23
CA ASN A 235 1.54 9.61 -10.10
C ASN A 235 0.55 8.43 -10.20
N PHE A 236 -0.38 8.49 -11.17
CA PHE A 236 -1.37 7.45 -11.47
C PHE A 236 -0.81 6.48 -12.52
N SER A 237 -0.52 6.96 -13.74
CA SER A 237 -0.14 6.11 -14.88
C SER A 237 1.38 5.98 -15.09
N GLY A 238 2.17 6.85 -14.46
CA GLY A 238 3.61 6.97 -14.72
C GLY A 238 3.95 7.71 -16.02
N LYS A 239 2.98 8.18 -16.80
CA LYS A 239 3.21 8.97 -18.01
C LYS A 239 4.01 10.22 -17.69
N LYS A 240 5.07 10.50 -18.45
CA LYS A 240 5.84 11.74 -18.38
C LYS A 240 5.32 12.71 -19.42
N TYR A 241 4.92 13.90 -18.99
CA TYR A 241 4.44 14.94 -19.89
C TYR A 241 5.64 15.69 -20.49
N PRO A 242 5.55 16.13 -21.76
CA PRO A 242 6.63 16.88 -22.38
C PRO A 242 7.00 18.14 -21.57
N LEU A 243 8.27 18.27 -21.22
CA LEU A 243 8.79 19.45 -20.52
C LEU A 243 8.76 20.70 -21.42
N SER A 244 8.67 20.53 -22.74
CA SER A 244 8.46 21.61 -23.71
C SER A 244 7.13 22.35 -23.50
N HIS A 245 6.14 21.74 -22.83
CA HIS A 245 4.87 22.38 -22.53
C HIS A 245 5.05 23.65 -21.68
N VAL A 246 6.07 23.72 -20.83
CA VAL A 246 6.43 24.93 -20.10
C VAL A 246 6.62 26.11 -21.04
N LYS A 247 7.52 25.96 -22.03
CA LYS A 247 7.81 27.00 -23.03
C LYS A 247 6.60 27.24 -23.94
N GLY A 248 5.83 26.20 -24.25
CA GLY A 248 4.62 26.32 -25.07
C GLY A 248 3.54 27.18 -24.41
N ILE A 249 3.30 27.01 -23.11
CA ILE A 249 2.33 27.78 -22.33
C ILE A 249 2.81 29.21 -22.08
N GLN A 250 4.07 29.38 -21.65
CA GLN A 250 4.66 30.71 -21.43
C GLN A 250 4.66 31.56 -22.72
N ALA A 251 4.92 30.94 -23.88
CA ALA A 251 4.86 31.57 -25.19
C ALA A 251 3.44 31.63 -25.80
N ARG A 252 2.41 31.23 -25.04
CA ARG A 252 1.00 31.23 -25.47
C ARG A 252 0.71 30.45 -26.77
N ARG A 253 1.46 29.39 -27.05
CA ARG A 253 1.26 28.49 -28.20
C ARG A 253 0.35 27.30 -27.89
N LEU A 254 0.29 26.89 -26.63
CA LEU A 254 -0.50 25.75 -26.18
C LEU A 254 -1.77 26.20 -25.47
N TYR A 255 -2.83 25.40 -25.57
CA TYR A 255 -4.07 25.62 -24.82
C TYR A 255 -3.83 25.37 -23.32
N PRO A 256 -4.38 26.18 -22.40
CA PRO A 256 -5.33 27.26 -22.62
C PRO A 256 -4.70 28.64 -22.90
N ALA A 257 -3.37 28.73 -22.94
CA ALA A 257 -2.67 30.01 -23.05
C ALA A 257 -2.82 30.72 -24.41
N CYS A 258 -2.99 29.97 -25.50
CA CYS A 258 -3.35 30.52 -26.81
C CYS A 258 -4.76 31.17 -26.81
N ALA A 259 -5.70 30.61 -26.03
CA ALA A 259 -7.11 31.04 -26.04
C ALA A 259 -7.42 32.24 -25.13
N HIS A 260 -6.54 32.57 -24.18
CA HIS A 260 -6.76 33.71 -23.28
C HIS A 260 -5.56 34.66 -23.23
N LYS A 261 -5.85 35.95 -23.37
CA LYS A 261 -4.86 37.04 -23.27
C LYS A 261 -4.44 37.26 -21.83
N GLY A 262 -3.15 37.48 -21.63
CA GLY A 262 -2.55 37.79 -20.33
C GLY A 262 -1.17 37.16 -20.19
N ARG A 263 -0.56 37.31 -19.01
CA ARG A 263 0.76 36.76 -18.70
C ARG A 263 0.62 35.39 -18.05
N TRP A 264 1.19 34.37 -18.70
CA TRP A 264 1.09 32.98 -18.26
C TRP A 264 2.32 32.54 -17.47
N PHE A 265 2.08 32.00 -16.28
CA PHE A 265 3.07 31.34 -15.44
C PHE A 265 2.79 29.84 -15.39
N VAL A 266 3.86 29.05 -15.29
CA VAL A 266 3.79 27.60 -15.26
C VAL A 266 4.32 27.07 -13.94
N LEU A 267 3.47 26.33 -13.23
CA LEU A 267 3.86 25.48 -12.12
C LEU A 267 3.99 24.04 -12.61
N LEU A 268 5.20 23.49 -12.50
CA LEU A 268 5.50 22.12 -12.91
C LEU A 268 5.57 21.23 -11.66
N ASP A 269 4.53 20.44 -11.39
CA ASP A 269 4.58 19.48 -10.27
C ASP A 269 5.55 18.34 -10.60
N ALA A 270 6.75 18.44 -10.01
CA ALA A 270 7.85 17.54 -10.28
C ALA A 270 7.94 16.37 -9.28
N ALA A 271 7.06 16.31 -8.27
CA ALA A 271 7.23 15.43 -7.13
C ALA A 271 7.29 13.93 -7.49
N ALA A 272 6.59 13.49 -8.54
CA ALA A 272 6.64 12.11 -9.02
C ALA A 272 7.75 11.87 -10.06
N LEU A 273 8.21 12.90 -10.77
CA LEU A 273 9.28 12.76 -11.76
C LEU A 273 10.64 12.59 -11.07
N VAL A 274 10.92 13.47 -10.10
CA VAL A 274 12.25 13.57 -9.47
C VAL A 274 12.59 12.41 -8.55
N SER A 275 11.61 11.52 -8.27
CA SER A 275 11.87 10.29 -7.52
C SER A 275 12.77 9.32 -8.28
N CYS A 276 12.65 9.27 -9.61
CA CYS A 276 13.35 8.29 -10.44
C CYS A 276 13.89 8.88 -11.77
N SER A 277 13.90 10.20 -11.94
CA SER A 277 14.33 10.82 -13.20
C SER A 277 14.94 12.20 -12.98
N SER A 278 15.90 12.56 -13.83
CA SER A 278 16.52 13.88 -13.82
C SER A 278 15.54 14.95 -14.33
N LEU A 279 15.62 16.14 -13.75
CA LEU A 279 14.96 17.35 -14.25
C LEU A 279 16.03 18.43 -14.45
N ASN A 280 16.12 18.99 -15.66
CA ASN A 280 17.09 20.01 -16.01
C ASN A 280 16.39 21.36 -16.26
N LEU A 281 16.53 22.29 -15.33
CA LEU A 281 15.83 23.58 -15.38
C LEU A 281 16.39 24.57 -16.42
N GLN A 282 17.64 24.40 -16.89
CA GLN A 282 18.14 25.16 -18.05
C GLN A 282 17.31 24.87 -19.32
N THR A 283 16.86 23.62 -19.49
CA THR A 283 16.04 23.21 -20.64
C THR A 283 14.54 23.39 -20.41
N CYS A 284 14.11 23.40 -19.14
CA CYS A 284 12.73 23.45 -18.69
C CYS A 284 12.54 24.62 -17.71
N PRO A 285 12.42 25.86 -18.20
CA PRO A 285 12.43 27.06 -17.36
C PRO A 285 11.04 27.32 -16.74
N ALA A 286 10.55 26.39 -15.92
CA ALA A 286 9.27 26.52 -15.21
C ALA A 286 9.34 27.61 -14.15
N ASP A 287 8.26 28.35 -13.91
CA ASP A 287 8.25 29.45 -12.95
C ASP A 287 8.30 28.93 -11.50
N PHE A 288 7.59 27.84 -11.24
CA PHE A 288 7.42 27.26 -9.91
C PHE A 288 7.55 25.73 -9.96
N ILE A 289 8.40 25.13 -9.12
CA ILE A 289 8.64 23.68 -9.11
C ILE A 289 8.56 23.16 -7.66
N PRO A 290 7.41 22.61 -7.23
CA PRO A 290 7.29 21.96 -5.93
C PRO A 290 7.86 20.53 -5.95
N ILE A 291 8.58 20.17 -4.88
CA ILE A 291 9.18 18.83 -4.68
C ILE A 291 9.02 18.33 -3.24
N SER A 292 9.23 17.03 -3.04
CA SER A 292 9.31 16.39 -1.72
C SER A 292 10.53 15.48 -1.64
N PHE A 293 11.42 15.71 -0.66
CA PHE A 293 12.69 14.98 -0.57
C PHE A 293 12.53 13.51 -0.18
N TYR A 294 11.55 13.18 0.65
CA TYR A 294 11.26 11.79 1.03
C TYR A 294 10.89 10.88 -0.17
N LYS A 295 10.51 11.46 -1.32
CA LYS A 295 10.26 10.68 -2.56
C LYS A 295 11.54 10.36 -3.32
N MET A 296 12.62 11.11 -3.09
CA MET A 296 13.91 10.93 -3.74
C MET A 296 14.80 9.95 -2.98
N PHE A 297 14.85 10.07 -1.65
CA PHE A 297 15.74 9.26 -0.81
C PHE A 297 15.15 8.89 0.58
N GLY A 298 13.83 9.01 0.78
CA GLY A 298 13.11 8.41 1.92
C GLY A 298 13.19 9.12 3.27
N PHE A 299 14.20 9.96 3.50
CA PHE A 299 14.39 10.73 4.74
C PHE A 299 15.02 12.09 4.42
N PRO A 300 14.61 13.21 5.03
CA PRO A 300 13.57 13.31 6.06
C PRO A 300 12.16 13.34 5.46
N THR A 301 11.19 12.92 6.26
CA THR A 301 9.77 13.17 5.97
C THR A 301 9.37 14.56 6.49
N GLY A 302 8.28 15.13 5.95
CA GLY A 302 7.83 16.46 6.37
C GLY A 302 8.69 17.63 5.88
N LEU A 303 9.59 17.40 4.91
CA LEU A 303 10.37 18.43 4.24
C LEU A 303 10.29 18.29 2.72
N GLY A 304 10.18 19.42 2.05
CA GLY A 304 10.27 19.60 0.60
C GLY A 304 10.74 21.00 0.27
N ALA A 305 10.57 21.39 -0.99
CA ALA A 305 10.94 22.72 -1.42
C ALA A 305 10.03 23.21 -2.55
N LEU A 306 9.96 24.53 -2.67
CA LEU A 306 9.51 25.23 -3.85
C LEU A 306 10.74 25.88 -4.50
N LEU A 307 11.10 25.44 -5.70
CA LEU A 307 12.05 26.19 -6.53
C LEU A 307 11.27 27.26 -7.28
N VAL A 308 11.76 28.50 -7.24
CA VAL A 308 11.13 29.67 -7.87
C VAL A 308 12.11 30.32 -8.81
N ARG A 309 11.72 30.54 -10.07
CA ARG A 309 12.53 31.31 -11.01
C ARG A 309 12.62 32.76 -10.53
N ASN A 310 13.83 33.31 -10.44
CA ASN A 310 14.05 34.59 -9.77
C ASN A 310 13.30 35.76 -10.43
N ASP A 311 13.16 35.74 -11.76
CA ASP A 311 12.40 36.75 -12.52
C ASP A 311 10.87 36.64 -12.33
N ALA A 312 10.38 35.47 -11.93
CA ALA A 312 8.99 35.20 -11.62
C ALA A 312 8.68 35.44 -10.13
N ALA A 313 9.66 35.37 -9.25
CA ALA A 313 9.49 35.49 -7.79
C ALA A 313 8.72 36.76 -7.38
N GLY A 314 8.91 37.86 -8.11
CA GLY A 314 8.23 39.14 -7.85
C GLY A 314 6.71 39.08 -7.97
N ILE A 315 6.15 38.10 -8.69
CA ILE A 315 4.70 37.92 -8.82
C ILE A 315 4.07 37.40 -7.52
N LEU A 316 4.81 36.63 -6.72
CA LEU A 316 4.29 36.06 -5.48
C LEU A 316 4.26 37.14 -4.39
N LYS A 317 3.05 37.47 -3.93
CA LYS A 317 2.77 38.47 -2.90
C LYS A 317 2.18 37.79 -1.67
N LYS A 318 3.03 37.51 -0.69
CA LYS A 318 2.61 36.96 0.60
C LYS A 318 1.98 38.06 1.47
N THR A 319 0.77 37.82 1.96
CA THR A 319 0.03 38.75 2.84
C THR A 319 0.30 38.54 4.33
N TYR A 320 0.68 37.32 4.70
CA TYR A 320 1.13 36.97 6.05
C TYR A 320 2.65 37.09 6.16
N PHE A 321 3.17 37.58 7.28
CA PHE A 321 4.59 37.58 7.59
C PHE A 321 4.87 36.97 8.96
N GLY A 322 5.93 36.18 9.05
CA GLY A 322 6.41 35.57 10.27
C GLY A 322 7.76 36.15 10.71
N GLY A 323 8.31 35.62 11.80
CA GLY A 323 9.69 35.93 12.16
C GLY A 323 10.65 35.59 11.03
N GLY A 324 11.66 36.43 10.77
CA GLY A 324 12.65 36.21 9.71
C GLY A 324 12.21 36.64 8.31
N THR A 325 10.92 36.90 8.05
CA THR A 325 10.43 37.27 6.70
C THR A 325 10.38 38.77 6.43
N ALA A 326 10.48 39.58 7.49
CA ALA A 326 10.43 41.04 7.44
C ALA A 326 11.84 41.65 7.55
N ALA A 327 12.15 42.64 6.71
CA ALA A 327 13.29 43.53 6.91
C ALA A 327 12.97 44.61 7.96
N ALA A 328 11.74 45.12 7.95
CA ALA A 328 11.22 46.06 8.94
C ALA A 328 9.69 45.98 8.99
N TYR A 329 9.09 46.24 10.16
CA TYR A 329 7.64 46.40 10.32
C TYR A 329 7.34 47.27 11.54
N LEU A 330 6.17 47.91 11.55
CA LEU A 330 5.67 48.66 12.71
C LEU A 330 4.52 47.87 13.36
N SER A 331 4.46 47.87 14.69
CA SER A 331 3.41 47.15 15.41
C SER A 331 2.08 47.91 15.48
N GLY A 332 2.11 49.24 15.37
CA GLY A 332 0.94 50.10 15.50
C GLY A 332 0.39 50.64 14.17
N GLU A 333 1.07 50.37 13.06
CA GLU A 333 0.73 50.88 11.73
C GLU A 333 0.83 49.78 10.70
N ASP A 334 0.08 49.90 9.61
CA ASP A 334 0.18 49.00 8.45
C ASP A 334 1.43 49.35 7.63
N TYR A 335 2.59 49.06 8.21
CA TYR A 335 3.91 49.25 7.59
C TYR A 335 4.70 47.94 7.68
N TYR A 336 5.04 47.40 6.51
CA TYR A 336 5.78 46.16 6.36
C TYR A 336 6.72 46.24 5.16
N VAL A 337 7.99 45.89 5.38
CA VAL A 337 9.02 45.76 4.35
C VAL A 337 9.50 44.32 4.34
N GLN A 338 9.35 43.65 3.20
CA GLN A 338 9.77 42.27 3.00
C GLN A 338 11.30 42.12 3.05
N ALA A 339 11.79 40.96 3.51
CA ALA A 339 13.20 40.60 3.41
C ALA A 339 13.71 40.65 1.95
N ALA A 340 14.99 41.01 1.78
CA ALA A 340 15.59 41.15 0.47
C ALA A 340 15.75 39.80 -0.27
N ASN A 341 16.16 38.74 0.44
CA ASN A 341 16.31 37.41 -0.13
C ASN A 341 14.97 36.75 -0.40
N ILE A 342 14.82 36.07 -1.54
CA ILE A 342 13.55 35.43 -1.92
C ILE A 342 13.18 34.31 -0.94
N SER A 343 14.13 33.47 -0.52
CA SER A 343 13.89 32.40 0.46
C SER A 343 13.26 32.93 1.75
N ASP A 344 13.88 33.97 2.31
CA ASP A 344 13.52 34.54 3.61
C ASP A 344 12.10 35.12 3.60
N ARG A 345 11.64 35.66 2.46
CA ARG A 345 10.26 36.18 2.32
C ARG A 345 9.18 35.12 2.56
N PHE A 346 9.49 33.86 2.35
CA PHE A 346 8.50 32.78 2.34
C PHE A 346 8.70 31.73 3.44
N GLU A 347 9.82 31.75 4.16
CA GLU A 347 10.13 30.83 5.25
C GLU A 347 9.77 31.45 6.62
N ASP A 348 8.56 31.16 7.10
CA ASP A 348 8.09 31.73 8.36
C ASP A 348 8.79 31.11 9.57
N GLY A 349 9.47 31.94 10.34
CA GLY A 349 10.11 31.54 11.58
C GLY A 349 11.31 30.62 11.35
N THR A 350 11.60 29.78 12.34
CA THR A 350 12.73 28.86 12.26
C THR A 350 12.39 27.69 11.33
N VAL A 351 13.13 27.57 10.24
CA VAL A 351 13.05 26.42 9.33
C VAL A 351 13.44 25.12 10.04
N SER A 352 13.00 23.97 9.50
CA SER A 352 13.44 22.66 10.02
C SER A 352 14.90 22.38 9.65
N PHE A 353 15.82 23.13 10.26
CA PHE A 353 17.24 23.14 9.87
C PHE A 353 17.90 21.78 10.03
N LEU A 354 17.51 20.97 11.03
CA LEU A 354 18.03 19.61 11.20
C LEU A 354 17.60 18.68 10.04
N ASP A 355 16.34 18.76 9.63
CA ASP A 355 15.85 18.01 8.46
C ASP A 355 16.53 18.50 7.18
N ILE A 356 16.73 19.81 7.03
CA ILE A 356 17.47 20.40 5.89
C ILE A 356 18.90 19.86 5.85
N ILE A 357 19.59 19.76 7.00
CA ILE A 357 20.90 19.11 7.08
C ILE A 357 20.80 17.63 6.66
N GLY A 358 19.75 16.93 7.06
CA GLY A 358 19.45 15.56 6.61
C GLY A 358 19.35 15.42 5.08
N VAL A 359 18.84 16.43 4.37
CA VAL A 359 18.79 16.44 2.89
C VAL A 359 20.20 16.42 2.28
N ASN A 360 21.18 17.06 2.90
CA ASN A 360 22.57 16.99 2.43
C ASN A 360 23.07 15.53 2.44
N HIS A 361 22.88 14.83 3.56
CA HIS A 361 23.22 13.40 3.66
C HIS A 361 22.40 12.53 2.71
N GLY A 362 21.15 12.91 2.44
CA GLY A 362 20.28 12.25 1.46
C GLY A 362 20.86 12.27 0.04
N PHE A 363 21.33 13.43 -0.42
CA PHE A 363 22.00 13.53 -1.71
C PHE A 363 23.36 12.80 -1.73
N ASP A 364 24.13 12.82 -0.62
CA ASP A 364 25.41 12.11 -0.54
C ASP A 364 25.20 10.61 -0.71
N ALA A 365 24.25 10.05 0.04
CA ALA A 365 23.92 8.63 -0.06
C ALA A 365 23.34 8.26 -1.43
N LEU A 366 22.44 9.08 -1.98
CA LEU A 366 21.85 8.84 -3.30
C LEU A 366 22.94 8.74 -4.38
N TYR A 367 23.81 9.75 -4.48
CA TYR A 367 24.85 9.75 -5.53
C TYR A 367 25.98 8.75 -5.26
N ARG A 368 26.31 8.47 -4.00
CA ARG A 368 27.27 7.41 -3.66
C ARG A 368 26.76 6.04 -4.11
N ILE A 369 25.47 5.76 -3.95
CA ILE A 369 24.86 4.46 -4.30
C ILE A 369 24.60 4.36 -5.80
N THR A 370 24.06 5.42 -6.42
CA THR A 370 23.52 5.33 -7.77
C THR A 370 24.38 6.01 -8.84
N GLY A 371 25.37 6.80 -8.43
CA GLY A 371 26.17 7.67 -9.29
C GLY A 371 25.40 8.93 -9.73
N ASN A 372 24.24 8.77 -10.38
CA ASN A 372 23.42 9.87 -10.87
C ASN A 372 21.95 9.46 -11.07
N MET A 373 21.10 10.44 -11.43
CA MET A 373 19.67 10.21 -11.69
C MET A 373 19.39 9.46 -13.00
N HIS A 374 20.27 9.55 -14.00
CA HIS A 374 20.11 8.82 -15.26
C HIS A 374 20.19 7.31 -15.04
N ASN A 375 21.16 6.86 -14.23
CA ASN A 375 21.30 5.47 -13.82
C ASN A 375 20.04 4.96 -13.09
N ILE A 376 19.46 5.77 -12.18
CA ILE A 376 18.20 5.45 -11.51
C ILE A 376 17.06 5.31 -12.53
N GLN A 377 16.96 6.23 -13.47
CA GLN A 377 15.93 6.21 -14.51
C GLN A 377 16.02 4.93 -15.35
N GLN A 378 17.22 4.59 -15.84
CA GLN A 378 17.41 3.40 -16.67
C GLN A 378 17.12 2.11 -15.90
N HIS A 379 17.59 2.00 -14.64
CA HIS A 379 17.35 0.84 -13.78
C HIS A 379 15.86 0.63 -13.49
N THR A 380 15.21 1.66 -12.93
CA THR A 380 13.81 1.57 -12.50
C THR A 380 12.85 1.42 -13.67
N PHE A 381 13.13 2.06 -14.80
CA PHE A 381 12.38 1.85 -16.04
C PHE A 381 12.52 0.42 -16.56
N GLY A 382 13.73 -0.15 -16.52
CA GLY A 382 13.97 -1.54 -16.94
C GLY A 382 13.09 -2.54 -16.18
N LEU A 383 13.09 -2.43 -14.85
CA LEU A 383 12.24 -3.24 -13.97
C LEU A 383 10.75 -3.06 -14.31
N ALA A 384 10.30 -1.81 -14.42
CA ALA A 384 8.92 -1.49 -14.71
C ALA A 384 8.47 -1.99 -16.09
N ARG A 385 9.31 -1.83 -17.12
CA ARG A 385 9.06 -2.31 -18.48
C ARG A 385 8.97 -3.82 -18.52
N TYR A 386 9.91 -4.52 -17.86
CA TYR A 386 9.89 -5.98 -17.79
C TYR A 386 8.62 -6.51 -17.15
N THR A 387 8.24 -5.96 -15.99
CA THR A 387 6.99 -6.34 -15.30
C THR A 387 5.77 -6.02 -16.15
N TYR A 388 5.74 -4.87 -16.84
CA TYR A 388 4.64 -4.49 -17.72
C TYR A 388 4.49 -5.46 -18.89
N MET A 389 5.59 -5.83 -19.54
CA MET A 389 5.57 -6.75 -20.68
C MET A 389 4.99 -8.10 -20.28
N LEU A 390 5.45 -8.67 -19.17
CA LEU A 390 4.98 -9.98 -18.73
C LEU A 390 3.55 -9.93 -18.19
N LEU A 391 3.22 -8.95 -17.34
CA LEU A 391 1.88 -8.83 -16.76
C LEU A 391 0.82 -8.57 -17.84
N SER A 392 1.11 -7.70 -18.82
CA SER A 392 0.15 -7.36 -19.87
C SER A 392 -0.02 -8.45 -20.93
N SER A 393 0.92 -9.39 -21.05
CA SER A 393 0.84 -10.56 -21.93
C SER A 393 0.34 -11.82 -21.22
N LEU A 394 0.11 -11.76 -19.90
CA LEU A 394 -0.30 -12.91 -19.12
C LEU A 394 -1.79 -13.22 -19.34
N CYS A 395 -2.08 -14.50 -19.59
CA CYS A 395 -3.44 -14.98 -19.85
C CYS A 395 -3.80 -16.18 -18.96
N HIS A 396 -5.09 -16.30 -18.64
CA HIS A 396 -5.69 -17.48 -18.04
C HIS A 396 -5.63 -18.69 -18.99
N GLY A 397 -5.92 -19.90 -18.50
CA GLY A 397 -5.98 -21.12 -19.32
C GLY A 397 -6.93 -21.06 -20.52
N ASN A 398 -7.95 -20.20 -20.46
CA ASN A 398 -8.89 -19.95 -21.54
C ASN A 398 -8.46 -18.83 -22.52
N GLY A 399 -7.25 -18.30 -22.37
CA GLY A 399 -6.67 -17.28 -23.25
C GLY A 399 -7.08 -15.84 -22.94
N ARG A 400 -7.96 -15.59 -21.96
CA ARG A 400 -8.32 -14.21 -21.57
C ARG A 400 -7.18 -13.52 -20.80
N PRO A 401 -6.98 -12.21 -20.97
CA PRO A 401 -5.96 -11.47 -20.23
C PRO A 401 -6.18 -11.52 -18.71
N VAL A 402 -5.09 -11.48 -17.95
CA VAL A 402 -5.09 -11.46 -16.47
C VAL A 402 -5.13 -10.04 -15.91
N ALA A 403 -4.66 -9.05 -16.69
CA ALA A 403 -4.54 -7.68 -16.22
C ALA A 403 -5.04 -6.68 -17.27
N GLN A 404 -5.85 -5.72 -16.82
CA GLN A 404 -6.19 -4.51 -17.56
C GLN A 404 -5.23 -3.40 -17.16
N MET A 405 -4.36 -2.99 -18.09
CA MET A 405 -3.33 -1.97 -17.85
C MET A 405 -3.85 -0.56 -18.09
N TYR A 406 -3.51 0.38 -17.21
CA TYR A 406 -3.86 1.80 -17.31
C TYR A 406 -2.61 2.65 -17.65
N THR A 407 -2.20 2.59 -18.91
CA THR A 407 -1.08 3.35 -19.47
C THR A 407 -1.35 3.66 -20.95
N GLU A 408 -0.86 4.80 -21.44
CA GLU A 408 -1.03 5.24 -22.84
C GLU A 408 0.21 4.95 -23.71
N GLY A 409 1.40 4.76 -23.11
CA GLY A 409 2.69 4.72 -23.82
C GLY A 409 3.39 3.36 -23.93
N GLN A 410 2.72 2.27 -23.52
CA GLN A 410 3.22 0.87 -23.60
C GLN A 410 4.66 0.65 -23.10
N PHE A 411 5.15 1.51 -22.20
CA PHE A 411 6.52 1.49 -21.68
C PHE A 411 7.61 1.56 -22.75
N GLU A 412 7.40 2.24 -23.88
CA GLU A 412 8.34 2.25 -25.00
C GLU A 412 9.66 2.95 -24.70
N SER A 413 9.65 4.04 -23.91
CA SER A 413 10.85 4.84 -23.64
C SER A 413 10.91 5.35 -22.19
N PRO A 414 12.09 5.38 -21.55
CA PRO A 414 12.28 5.99 -20.23
C PRO A 414 12.05 7.50 -20.23
N VAL A 415 11.99 8.15 -21.41
CA VAL A 415 11.70 9.58 -21.56
C VAL A 415 10.20 9.86 -21.39
N THR A 416 9.33 8.98 -21.86
CA THR A 416 7.87 9.18 -21.89
C THR A 416 7.13 8.42 -20.78
N GLN A 417 7.79 7.45 -20.13
CA GLN A 417 7.18 6.64 -19.08
C GLN A 417 8.14 6.49 -17.87
N GLY A 418 7.59 6.63 -16.68
CA GLY A 418 8.26 6.39 -15.40
C GLY A 418 8.07 4.97 -14.87
N ALA A 419 8.65 4.70 -13.71
CA ALA A 419 8.68 3.38 -13.10
C ALA A 419 7.39 3.02 -12.30
N ILE A 420 6.22 3.42 -12.82
CA ILE A 420 4.90 3.22 -12.20
C ILE A 420 4.03 2.40 -13.16
N LEU A 421 3.50 1.27 -12.68
CA LEU A 421 2.50 0.48 -13.38
C LEU A 421 1.18 0.57 -12.61
N ASN A 422 0.10 0.73 -13.37
CA ASN A 422 -1.24 0.82 -12.82
C ASN A 422 -2.16 -0.11 -13.61
N PHE A 423 -2.94 -0.93 -12.89
CA PHE A 423 -3.74 -1.98 -13.48
C PHE A 423 -4.87 -2.43 -12.54
N ASN A 424 -5.83 -3.15 -13.11
CA ASN A 424 -6.72 -4.04 -12.36
C ASN A 424 -6.49 -5.48 -12.84
N LEU A 425 -6.64 -6.45 -11.94
CA LEU A 425 -6.63 -7.86 -12.32
C LEU A 425 -8.03 -8.30 -12.74
N THR A 426 -8.10 -9.26 -13.66
CA THR A 426 -9.34 -9.87 -14.14
C THR A 426 -9.35 -11.36 -13.84
N ASP A 427 -10.53 -11.93 -13.66
CA ASP A 427 -10.72 -13.38 -13.55
C ASP A 427 -10.85 -14.04 -14.93
N SER A 428 -10.96 -15.37 -14.95
CA SER A 428 -11.13 -16.13 -16.20
C SER A 428 -12.45 -15.83 -16.93
N LYS A 429 -13.43 -15.20 -16.27
CA LYS A 429 -14.66 -14.70 -16.88
C LYS A 429 -14.53 -13.25 -17.37
N GLY A 430 -13.33 -12.66 -17.28
CA GLY A 430 -13.05 -11.28 -17.68
C GLY A 430 -13.64 -10.23 -16.75
N GLN A 431 -14.10 -10.62 -15.56
CA GLN A 431 -14.60 -9.70 -14.54
C GLN A 431 -13.45 -9.14 -13.72
N ILE A 432 -13.56 -7.88 -13.29
CA ILE A 432 -12.51 -7.24 -12.51
C ILE A 432 -12.50 -7.79 -11.09
N ILE A 433 -11.31 -8.17 -10.64
CA ILE A 433 -11.03 -8.56 -9.27
C ILE A 433 -10.80 -7.27 -8.47
N GLY A 434 -11.59 -7.07 -7.41
CA GLY A 434 -11.52 -5.88 -6.58
C GLY A 434 -10.11 -5.66 -5.99
N TYR A 435 -9.62 -4.41 -6.04
CA TYR A 435 -8.27 -4.09 -5.59
C TYR A 435 -8.03 -4.37 -4.09
N ALA A 436 -9.07 -4.39 -3.26
CA ALA A 436 -8.96 -4.73 -1.84
C ALA A 436 -8.68 -6.23 -1.64
N GLN A 437 -9.17 -7.10 -2.54
CA GLN A 437 -8.77 -8.50 -2.55
C GLN A 437 -7.29 -8.62 -2.92
N VAL A 438 -6.85 -7.90 -3.96
CA VAL A 438 -5.44 -7.90 -4.39
C VAL A 438 -4.53 -7.41 -3.26
N ASP A 439 -4.88 -6.32 -2.58
CA ASP A 439 -4.12 -5.76 -1.46
C ASP A 439 -3.98 -6.75 -0.28
N ARG A 440 -5.08 -7.43 0.10
CA ARG A 440 -5.04 -8.46 1.16
C ARG A 440 -4.13 -9.61 0.79
N MET A 441 -4.18 -10.07 -0.45
CA MET A 441 -3.33 -11.14 -0.96
C MET A 441 -1.87 -10.69 -1.09
N ALA A 442 -1.61 -9.49 -1.62
CA ALA A 442 -0.25 -8.95 -1.74
C ALA A 442 0.40 -8.84 -0.36
N SER A 443 -0.36 -8.34 0.61
CA SER A 443 0.07 -8.27 2.00
C SER A 443 0.46 -9.67 2.50
N LEU A 444 -0.32 -10.73 2.22
CA LEU A 444 -0.02 -12.12 2.64
C LEU A 444 1.35 -12.61 2.14
N TYR A 445 1.76 -12.11 0.99
CA TYR A 445 3.04 -12.42 0.36
C TYR A 445 4.14 -11.41 0.75
N ASN A 446 3.85 -10.53 1.70
CA ASN A 446 4.71 -9.41 2.11
C ASN A 446 5.12 -8.50 0.95
N ILE A 447 4.20 -8.31 0.00
CA ILE A 447 4.32 -7.41 -1.14
C ILE A 447 3.53 -6.14 -0.83
N HIS A 448 4.23 -5.00 -0.84
CA HIS A 448 3.67 -3.71 -0.46
C HIS A 448 3.31 -2.98 -1.75
N VAL A 449 2.01 -2.89 -2.03
CA VAL A 449 1.44 -2.20 -3.20
C VAL A 449 0.54 -1.06 -2.73
N ARG A 450 0.09 -0.22 -3.66
CA ARG A 450 -0.91 0.80 -3.37
C ARG A 450 -2.21 0.49 -4.09
N THR A 451 -3.34 0.81 -3.47
CA THR A 451 -4.66 0.71 -4.09
C THR A 451 -5.48 2.00 -3.98
N GLY A 452 -6.51 2.13 -4.83
CA GLY A 452 -7.41 3.28 -4.89
C GLY A 452 -7.16 4.19 -6.10
N CYS A 453 -7.43 5.49 -5.97
CA CYS A 453 -7.19 6.50 -7.02
C CYS A 453 -5.89 7.30 -6.83
N PHE A 454 -5.06 6.96 -5.84
CA PHE A 454 -3.74 7.56 -5.60
C PHE A 454 -3.73 9.08 -5.48
N CYS A 455 -4.80 9.68 -4.94
CA CYS A 455 -4.97 11.14 -4.90
C CYS A 455 -4.85 11.79 -6.31
N ASN A 456 -5.34 11.10 -7.34
CA ASN A 456 -5.43 11.61 -8.70
C ASN A 456 -6.76 11.11 -9.31
N THR A 457 -7.85 11.73 -8.86
CA THR A 457 -9.21 11.34 -9.23
C THR A 457 -9.50 11.58 -10.71
N GLY A 458 -8.91 12.60 -11.33
CA GLY A 458 -9.13 12.88 -12.74
C GLY A 458 -8.54 11.80 -13.65
N ALA A 459 -7.30 11.36 -13.39
CA ALA A 459 -6.75 10.20 -14.10
C ALA A 459 -7.54 8.92 -13.80
N CYS A 460 -7.90 8.69 -12.53
CA CYS A 460 -8.70 7.54 -12.11
C CYS A 460 -10.03 7.47 -12.90
N GLN A 461 -10.77 8.57 -12.98
CA GLN A 461 -12.02 8.65 -13.74
C GLN A 461 -11.80 8.39 -15.23
N SER A 462 -10.77 9.01 -15.81
CA SER A 462 -10.46 8.88 -17.23
C SER A 462 -10.12 7.44 -17.61
N PHE A 463 -9.25 6.78 -16.85
CA PHE A 463 -8.82 5.40 -17.15
C PHE A 463 -9.88 4.35 -16.82
N LEU A 464 -10.71 4.58 -15.81
CA LEU A 464 -11.76 3.64 -15.39
C LEU A 464 -13.12 3.88 -16.06
N GLY A 465 -13.25 4.95 -16.85
CA GLY A 465 -14.51 5.35 -17.48
C GLY A 465 -15.61 5.71 -16.48
N ILE A 466 -15.23 6.31 -15.34
CA ILE A 466 -16.18 6.67 -14.27
C ILE A 466 -16.71 8.09 -14.52
N THR A 467 -18.02 8.21 -14.74
CA THR A 467 -18.68 9.51 -14.94
C THR A 467 -18.76 10.31 -13.64
N ASN A 468 -18.97 11.62 -13.76
CA ASN A 468 -19.16 12.49 -12.59
C ASN A 468 -20.40 12.09 -11.78
N GLU A 469 -21.47 11.67 -12.44
CA GLU A 469 -22.71 11.19 -11.83
C GLU A 469 -22.46 9.90 -11.05
N GLN A 470 -21.68 8.95 -11.62
CA GLN A 470 -21.31 7.72 -10.92
C GLN A 470 -20.48 8.03 -9.67
N MET A 471 -19.50 8.91 -9.75
CA MET A 471 -18.70 9.29 -8.59
C MET A 471 -19.55 9.90 -7.47
N ARG A 472 -20.50 10.80 -7.79
CA ARG A 472 -21.40 11.41 -6.80
C ARG A 472 -22.31 10.37 -6.16
N ARG A 473 -22.90 9.46 -6.96
CA ARG A 473 -23.72 8.36 -6.45
C ARG A 473 -22.94 7.43 -5.54
N ASN A 474 -21.71 7.09 -5.92
CA ASN A 474 -20.85 6.23 -5.12
C ASN A 474 -20.57 6.85 -3.74
N LEU A 475 -20.25 8.15 -3.70
CA LEU A 475 -20.05 8.86 -2.44
C LEU A 475 -21.32 8.93 -1.59
N GLN A 476 -22.49 9.16 -2.20
CA GLN A 476 -23.78 9.15 -1.50
C GLN A 476 -24.12 7.76 -0.91
N ALA A 477 -23.66 6.68 -1.55
CA ALA A 477 -23.74 5.32 -1.04
C ALA A 477 -22.71 5.02 0.08
N GLY A 478 -21.90 6.00 0.47
CA GLY A 478 -20.90 5.90 1.53
C GLY A 478 -19.51 5.42 1.09
N HIS A 479 -19.25 5.36 -0.22
CA HIS A 479 -17.93 4.94 -0.73
C HIS A 479 -16.88 6.04 -0.53
N VAL A 480 -15.72 5.64 -0.01
CA VAL A 480 -14.54 6.49 0.15
C VAL A 480 -13.36 5.84 -0.56
N CYS A 481 -12.52 6.64 -1.23
CA CYS A 481 -11.38 6.13 -1.96
C CYS A 481 -10.46 5.28 -1.07
N GLY A 482 -10.21 4.02 -1.45
CA GLY A 482 -9.38 3.09 -0.69
C GLY A 482 -10.12 2.35 0.44
N ASP A 483 -11.46 2.39 0.46
CA ASP A 483 -12.26 1.54 1.35
C ASP A 483 -12.33 0.09 0.85
N SER A 484 -13.15 -0.74 1.50
CA SER A 484 -13.37 -2.14 1.09
C SER A 484 -14.41 -2.31 -0.01
N LEU A 485 -14.99 -1.23 -0.52
CA LEU A 485 -16.02 -1.20 -1.56
C LEU A 485 -15.36 -0.77 -2.87
N ASP A 486 -14.59 -1.70 -3.42
CA ASP A 486 -13.73 -1.54 -4.59
C ASP A 486 -14.43 -1.79 -5.93
N LEU A 487 -15.63 -2.37 -5.91
CA LEU A 487 -16.50 -2.63 -7.06
C LEU A 487 -17.93 -2.13 -6.79
N VAL A 488 -18.48 -1.35 -7.72
CA VAL A 488 -19.89 -0.91 -7.72
C VAL A 488 -20.50 -1.29 -9.06
N ASP A 489 -21.56 -2.11 -9.04
CA ASP A 489 -22.21 -2.65 -10.25
C ASP A 489 -21.21 -3.34 -11.22
N GLY A 490 -20.16 -3.97 -10.68
CA GLY A 490 -19.09 -4.61 -11.44
C GLY A 490 -18.03 -3.66 -12.01
N GLN A 491 -18.19 -2.34 -11.84
CA GLN A 491 -17.19 -1.34 -12.22
C GLN A 491 -16.25 -1.03 -11.05
N PRO A 492 -14.92 -0.98 -11.27
CA PRO A 492 -13.97 -0.64 -10.23
C PRO A 492 -14.05 0.82 -9.82
N THR A 493 -13.89 1.10 -8.53
CA THR A 493 -13.84 2.46 -7.98
C THR A 493 -12.42 3.02 -7.89
N GLY A 494 -11.42 2.21 -8.26
CA GLY A 494 -9.99 2.48 -8.17
C GLY A 494 -9.18 1.36 -8.82
N SER A 495 -7.88 1.32 -8.57
CA SER A 495 -7.00 0.32 -9.17
C SER A 495 -5.84 -0.07 -8.25
N VAL A 496 -4.98 -0.97 -8.73
CA VAL A 496 -3.73 -1.36 -8.07
C VAL A 496 -2.56 -0.66 -8.76
N ARG A 497 -1.63 -0.13 -7.98
CA ARG A 497 -0.40 0.49 -8.46
C ARG A 497 0.82 -0.15 -7.82
N VAL A 498 1.77 -0.51 -8.68
CA VAL A 498 3.13 -0.89 -8.28
C VAL A 498 4.11 0.12 -8.86
N SER A 499 5.16 0.41 -8.11
CA SER A 499 6.15 1.42 -8.47
C SER A 499 7.52 1.01 -7.96
N PHE A 500 8.54 1.12 -8.81
CA PHE A 500 9.91 0.68 -8.52
C PHE A 500 10.79 1.87 -8.12
N GLY A 501 11.67 1.64 -7.15
CA GLY A 501 12.63 2.61 -6.63
C GLY A 501 14.07 2.22 -6.92
N TYR A 502 15.02 3.09 -6.58
CA TYR A 502 16.43 2.89 -6.90
C TYR A 502 17.05 1.65 -6.19
N MET A 503 16.40 1.13 -5.15
CA MET A 503 16.78 -0.09 -4.44
C MET A 503 16.02 -1.34 -4.88
N SER A 504 14.98 -1.21 -5.71
CA SER A 504 14.22 -2.37 -6.17
C SER A 504 15.11 -3.28 -7.02
N THR A 505 14.87 -4.59 -6.97
CA THR A 505 15.67 -5.58 -7.69
C THR A 505 14.84 -6.36 -8.70
N PHE A 506 15.52 -7.15 -9.54
CA PHE A 506 14.85 -8.10 -10.44
C PHE A 506 14.03 -9.14 -9.67
N GLU A 507 14.51 -9.57 -8.50
CA GLU A 507 13.79 -10.51 -7.63
C GLU A 507 12.45 -9.92 -7.14
N ASP A 508 12.35 -8.60 -6.97
CA ASP A 508 11.07 -7.95 -6.65
C ASP A 508 10.06 -8.08 -7.80
N CYS A 509 10.51 -7.91 -9.05
CA CYS A 509 9.68 -8.16 -10.23
C CYS A 509 9.19 -9.61 -10.28
N GLN A 510 10.08 -10.58 -10.05
CA GLN A 510 9.75 -12.01 -10.06
C GLN A 510 8.76 -12.35 -8.96
N LYS A 511 9.02 -11.95 -7.71
CA LYS A 511 8.11 -12.22 -6.59
C LYS A 511 6.72 -11.67 -6.85
N PHE A 512 6.62 -10.47 -7.43
CA PHE A 512 5.34 -9.88 -7.79
C PHE A 512 4.62 -10.63 -8.91
N LEU A 513 5.32 -10.99 -9.99
CA LEU A 513 4.73 -11.76 -11.09
C LEU A 513 4.30 -13.17 -10.66
N SER A 514 5.13 -13.87 -9.88
CA SER A 514 4.81 -15.17 -9.30
C SER A 514 3.60 -15.07 -8.37
N PHE A 515 3.53 -14.02 -7.54
CA PHE A 515 2.35 -13.75 -6.72
C PHE A 515 1.07 -13.62 -7.57
N VAL A 516 1.10 -12.85 -8.67
CA VAL A 516 -0.05 -12.72 -9.57
C VAL A 516 -0.45 -14.08 -10.14
N VAL A 517 0.54 -14.85 -10.61
CA VAL A 517 0.34 -16.18 -11.22
C VAL A 517 -0.18 -17.21 -10.24
N GLU A 518 0.31 -17.22 -9.01
CA GLU A 518 -0.10 -18.14 -7.94
C GLU A 518 -1.51 -17.82 -7.44
N CYS A 519 -1.84 -16.53 -7.29
CA CYS A 519 -3.07 -16.12 -6.61
C CYS A 519 -4.27 -15.88 -7.54
N PHE A 520 -4.03 -15.44 -8.78
CA PHE A 520 -5.10 -14.89 -9.62
C PHE A 520 -5.21 -15.54 -11.00
N VAL A 521 -4.29 -16.42 -11.39
CA VAL A 521 -4.30 -17.02 -12.73
C VAL A 521 -4.83 -18.46 -12.71
N GLU A 522 -6.03 -18.64 -13.27
CA GLU A 522 -6.56 -19.96 -13.59
C GLU A 522 -5.62 -20.73 -14.54
N LYS A 523 -5.25 -21.95 -14.13
CA LYS A 523 -4.30 -22.81 -14.82
C LYS A 523 -4.94 -23.55 -16.02
N PRO A 524 -4.15 -23.93 -17.04
CA PRO A 524 -2.72 -23.68 -17.21
C PRO A 524 -2.41 -22.20 -17.49
N VAL A 525 -1.26 -21.72 -17.01
CA VAL A 525 -0.82 -20.35 -17.32
C VAL A 525 -0.51 -20.25 -18.82
N THR A 526 -1.02 -19.23 -19.50
CA THR A 526 -0.68 -18.97 -20.90
C THR A 526 -0.17 -17.55 -21.10
N VAL A 527 0.48 -17.31 -22.23
CA VAL A 527 1.03 -16.00 -22.59
C VAL A 527 0.59 -15.64 -24.01
N ASP A 528 0.07 -14.44 -24.19
CA ASP A 528 -0.19 -13.87 -25.51
C ASP A 528 1.15 -13.57 -26.21
N GLN A 529 1.58 -14.52 -27.04
CA GLN A 529 2.83 -14.44 -27.80
C GLN A 529 2.82 -13.32 -28.85
N VAL A 530 1.66 -12.96 -29.40
CA VAL A 530 1.54 -11.88 -30.40
C VAL A 530 1.80 -10.55 -29.72
N ARG A 531 1.12 -10.30 -28.59
CA ARG A 531 1.35 -9.10 -27.78
C ARG A 531 2.78 -9.05 -27.25
N LEU A 532 3.29 -10.17 -26.74
CA LEU A 532 4.66 -10.22 -26.21
C LEU A 532 5.69 -9.87 -27.29
N GLN A 533 5.54 -10.42 -28.51
CA GLN A 533 6.48 -10.07 -29.59
C GLN A 533 6.35 -8.63 -30.06
N LYS A 534 5.14 -8.08 -30.13
CA LYS A 534 4.94 -6.66 -30.45
C LYS A 534 5.66 -5.75 -29.45
N LEU A 535 5.59 -6.08 -28.16
CA LEU A 535 6.29 -5.31 -27.11
C LEU A 535 7.81 -5.48 -27.19
N LYS A 536 8.31 -6.68 -27.52
CA LYS A 536 9.73 -6.95 -27.74
C LYS A 536 10.29 -6.17 -28.92
N THR A 537 9.60 -6.14 -30.07
CA THR A 537 10.06 -5.43 -31.27
C THR A 537 10.04 -3.91 -31.13
N ALA A 538 9.08 -3.35 -30.39
CA ALA A 538 9.09 -1.92 -30.02
C ALA A 538 10.38 -1.51 -29.26
N THR A 539 10.98 -2.45 -28.51
CA THR A 539 12.30 -2.25 -27.86
C THR A 539 13.45 -2.13 -28.86
N ALA A 540 13.40 -2.88 -29.96
CA ALA A 540 14.48 -2.89 -30.95
C ALA A 540 14.47 -1.60 -31.80
N ALA A 541 13.27 -1.09 -32.11
CA ALA A 541 13.10 0.15 -32.87
C ALA A 541 13.53 1.40 -32.07
N SER A 542 13.26 1.44 -30.77
CA SER A 542 13.66 2.56 -29.89
C SER A 542 15.18 2.63 -29.64
N ARG A 543 15.94 1.55 -29.86
CA ARG A 543 17.41 1.57 -29.82
C ARG A 543 18.05 2.13 -31.10
N GLY A 544 17.30 2.34 -32.18
CA GLY A 544 17.82 2.71 -33.50
C GLY A 544 17.35 4.05 -34.07
N SER A 545 16.72 4.91 -33.26
CA SER A 545 15.98 6.09 -33.75
C SER A 545 16.23 7.34 -32.89
N ASP A 546 17.43 7.90 -32.95
CA ASP A 546 17.62 9.36 -32.87
C ASP A 546 17.23 9.96 -34.23
N ASN A 547 15.93 10.20 -34.47
CA ASN A 547 15.40 11.21 -35.39
C ASN A 547 13.86 11.15 -35.46
N HIS A 548 13.22 12.31 -35.29
CA HIS A 548 11.78 12.53 -35.46
C HIS A 548 11.29 12.13 -36.87
N PRO A 549 10.08 11.54 -36.99
CA PRO A 549 8.98 12.33 -37.58
C PRO A 549 7.55 12.00 -37.07
N SER A 550 6.66 12.94 -37.44
CA SER A 550 5.25 13.18 -37.12
C SER A 550 4.20 12.07 -37.41
N PRO A 551 3.07 12.03 -36.66
CA PRO A 551 2.02 11.03 -36.84
C PRO A 551 0.97 11.43 -37.89
N LYS A 552 0.57 10.47 -38.73
CA LYS A 552 -0.65 10.56 -39.56
C LYS A 552 -1.75 9.71 -38.93
N MET A 553 -2.88 10.34 -38.70
CA MET A 553 -4.15 9.71 -38.33
C MET A 553 -4.77 8.97 -39.51
N THR A 554 -5.44 7.85 -39.24
CA THR A 554 -6.47 7.29 -40.12
C THR A 554 -7.72 6.95 -39.31
N ASN A 555 -8.85 7.40 -39.86
CA ASN A 555 -10.18 7.42 -39.26
C ASN A 555 -10.88 6.05 -39.18
N GLY A 556 -11.87 6.04 -38.29
CA GLY A 556 -12.83 4.98 -38.00
C GLY A 556 -13.58 4.36 -39.18
N GLY A 557 -14.07 3.15 -38.92
CA GLY A 557 -15.15 2.50 -39.63
C GLY A 557 -16.12 1.88 -38.62
N ILE A 558 -17.33 2.43 -38.56
CA ILE A 558 -18.47 1.98 -37.77
C ILE A 558 -19.13 0.81 -38.51
N CYS A 559 -19.46 -0.28 -37.80
CA CYS A 559 -20.40 -1.30 -38.31
C CYS A 559 -21.58 -1.44 -37.35
N LYS A 560 -22.77 -1.29 -37.93
CA LYS A 560 -24.08 -1.34 -37.29
C LYS A 560 -24.50 -2.78 -36.96
N VAL A 561 -25.41 -2.81 -35.99
CA VAL A 561 -26.23 -3.89 -35.45
C VAL A 561 -27.07 -4.57 -36.54
N ASP A 562 -27.21 -5.89 -36.44
CA ASP A 562 -28.42 -6.61 -36.85
C ASP A 562 -28.88 -7.51 -35.68
N GLU A 563 -30.15 -7.34 -35.31
CA GLU A 563 -30.92 -8.12 -34.35
C GLU A 563 -31.39 -9.42 -34.98
N GLU A 564 -31.21 -10.56 -34.30
CA GLU A 564 -32.06 -11.73 -34.50
C GLU A 564 -32.46 -12.36 -33.17
N THR A 565 -33.77 -12.56 -33.04
CA THR A 565 -34.50 -13.02 -31.86
C THR A 565 -34.62 -14.54 -31.75
N ALA A 566 -34.66 -14.98 -30.49
CA ALA A 566 -35.32 -16.17 -29.93
C ALA A 566 -34.72 -17.56 -30.17
N THR A 567 -34.34 -18.23 -29.07
CA THR A 567 -35.18 -19.27 -28.45
C THR A 567 -34.62 -19.74 -27.11
N GLU A 568 -35.49 -19.79 -26.10
CA GLU A 568 -35.26 -20.38 -24.78
C GLU A 568 -35.12 -21.90 -24.90
N ALA A 569 -34.13 -22.46 -24.19
CA ALA A 569 -34.11 -23.88 -23.83
C ALA A 569 -33.68 -24.03 -22.37
N SER A 570 -34.69 -24.26 -21.53
CA SER A 570 -34.61 -24.66 -20.13
C SER A 570 -33.96 -26.03 -19.99
N LEU A 571 -32.98 -26.17 -19.11
CA LEU A 571 -32.62 -27.44 -18.47
C LEU A 571 -32.44 -27.21 -16.96
N LYS A 572 -33.57 -27.23 -16.27
CA LYS A 572 -33.66 -27.59 -14.84
C LYS A 572 -33.32 -29.06 -14.68
N GLY A 573 -32.54 -29.38 -13.66
CA GLY A 573 -32.49 -30.71 -13.08
C GLY A 573 -31.24 -30.91 -12.27
N PHE A 574 -31.32 -30.81 -10.95
CA PHE A 574 -30.88 -31.89 -10.07
C PHE A 574 -31.69 -31.85 -8.76
N ALA A 575 -32.01 -33.06 -8.32
CA ALA A 575 -33.08 -33.42 -7.41
C ALA A 575 -33.01 -32.80 -6.01
N HIS A 576 -34.17 -32.34 -5.53
CA HIS A 576 -34.51 -32.33 -4.12
C HIS A 576 -34.57 -33.79 -3.63
N ARG A 577 -33.77 -34.11 -2.61
CA ARG A 577 -34.05 -35.22 -1.70
C ARG A 577 -34.56 -34.61 -0.40
N ASP A 578 -35.83 -34.83 -0.14
CA ASP A 578 -36.38 -34.74 1.20
C ASP A 578 -35.63 -35.71 2.10
N SER A 579 -35.09 -35.20 3.20
CA SER A 579 -34.62 -36.02 4.31
C SER A 579 -35.31 -35.55 5.58
N ASN A 580 -36.05 -36.49 6.15
CA ASN A 580 -36.73 -36.39 7.42
C ASN A 580 -35.79 -35.89 8.52
N SER A 581 -36.34 -35.02 9.36
CA SER A 581 -35.83 -34.58 10.64
C SER A 581 -35.48 -35.77 11.56
N HIS A 582 -34.20 -36.13 11.61
CA HIS A 582 -33.59 -36.67 12.82
C HIS A 582 -32.89 -35.50 13.51
N GLY A 583 -33.27 -35.22 14.77
CA GLY A 583 -32.62 -34.17 15.56
C GLY A 583 -31.19 -34.57 15.87
N GLU A 584 -30.25 -34.12 15.05
CA GLU A 584 -28.82 -34.33 15.25
C GLU A 584 -28.26 -33.25 16.18
N ALA A 585 -27.53 -33.70 17.21
CA ALA A 585 -27.13 -32.88 18.34
C ALA A 585 -25.78 -32.19 18.09
N TYR A 586 -25.80 -30.87 17.95
CA TYR A 586 -24.60 -30.03 17.96
C TYR A 586 -23.95 -30.03 19.36
N THR A 587 -22.63 -30.10 19.44
CA THR A 587 -21.92 -30.11 20.73
C THR A 587 -20.74 -29.14 20.77
N LEU A 588 -20.53 -28.51 21.92
CA LEU A 588 -19.34 -27.70 22.19
C LEU A 588 -18.14 -28.61 22.49
N THR A 589 -17.07 -28.51 21.71
CA THR A 589 -15.90 -29.41 21.80
C THR A 589 -14.70 -28.81 22.52
N ASN A 590 -14.43 -27.51 22.35
CA ASN A 590 -13.30 -26.85 23.02
C ASN A 590 -13.68 -25.42 23.44
N ILE A 591 -13.11 -24.99 24.57
CA ILE A 591 -13.17 -23.60 25.04
C ILE A 591 -11.75 -23.07 25.18
N TYR A 592 -11.47 -21.95 24.53
CA TYR A 592 -10.17 -21.29 24.56
C TYR A 592 -10.28 -19.85 25.05
N ILE A 593 -9.35 -19.49 25.93
CA ILE A 593 -9.17 -18.14 26.45
C ILE A 593 -7.84 -17.61 25.95
N TYR A 594 -7.80 -16.33 25.63
CA TYR A 594 -6.59 -15.61 25.24
C TYR A 594 -6.36 -14.47 26.22
N PRO A 595 -5.83 -14.74 27.44
CA PRO A 595 -5.63 -13.71 28.45
C PRO A 595 -4.86 -12.51 27.91
N ILE A 596 -3.80 -12.78 27.14
CA ILE A 596 -3.03 -11.76 26.42
C ILE A 596 -3.40 -11.80 24.93
N LYS A 597 -3.82 -10.66 24.37
CA LYS A 597 -4.41 -10.50 23.03
C LYS A 597 -3.73 -11.28 21.89
N SER A 598 -2.41 -11.34 21.92
CA SER A 598 -1.55 -11.90 20.85
C SER A 598 -0.82 -13.17 21.26
N CYS A 599 -1.04 -13.70 22.46
CA CYS A 599 -0.34 -14.89 22.95
C CYS A 599 -1.13 -16.18 22.71
N GLY A 600 -0.53 -17.34 22.98
CA GLY A 600 -1.14 -18.64 22.78
C GLY A 600 -2.45 -18.84 23.57
N ALA A 601 -3.23 -19.83 23.14
CA ALA A 601 -4.49 -20.19 23.80
C ALA A 601 -4.26 -20.83 25.17
N TYR A 602 -5.18 -20.58 26.09
CA TYR A 602 -5.39 -21.34 27.31
C TYR A 602 -6.69 -22.14 27.16
N GLU A 603 -6.55 -23.45 26.97
CA GLU A 603 -7.68 -24.36 26.84
C GLU A 603 -8.24 -24.74 28.22
N VAL A 604 -9.57 -24.77 28.32
CA VAL A 604 -10.30 -25.03 29.56
C VAL A 604 -11.52 -25.91 29.30
N HIS A 605 -11.93 -26.64 30.34
CA HIS A 605 -13.12 -27.49 30.30
C HIS A 605 -14.39 -26.73 30.74
N ASP A 606 -14.28 -25.99 31.85
CA ASP A 606 -15.36 -25.18 32.43
C ASP A 606 -14.85 -23.76 32.64
N TRP A 607 -15.59 -22.74 32.19
CA TRP A 607 -15.17 -21.35 32.40
C TRP A 607 -16.30 -20.36 32.65
N PRO A 608 -16.11 -19.38 33.56
CA PRO A 608 -17.10 -18.34 33.82
C PRO A 608 -17.30 -17.40 32.63
N VAL A 609 -18.55 -17.09 32.37
CA VAL A 609 -19.02 -16.08 31.42
C VAL A 609 -19.29 -14.79 32.17
N GLY A 610 -18.64 -13.71 31.75
CA GLY A 610 -18.85 -12.36 32.30
C GLY A 610 -19.53 -11.42 31.30
N PRO A 611 -19.82 -10.16 31.70
CA PRO A 611 -20.45 -9.17 30.84
C PRO A 611 -19.56 -8.70 29.66
N LEU A 612 -18.25 -9.01 29.70
CA LEU A 612 -17.27 -8.65 28.67
C LEU A 612 -16.87 -9.81 27.75
N GLY A 613 -17.34 -11.03 28.01
CA GLY A 613 -16.82 -12.24 27.35
C GLY A 613 -16.53 -13.37 28.34
N LEU A 614 -15.69 -14.34 27.95
CA LEU A 614 -15.08 -15.29 28.90
C LEU A 614 -14.25 -14.50 29.93
N LEU A 615 -14.35 -14.87 31.22
CA LEU A 615 -13.63 -14.16 32.27
C LEU A 615 -12.12 -14.13 31.98
N TYR A 616 -11.49 -12.96 32.10
CA TYR A 616 -10.08 -12.73 31.78
C TYR A 616 -9.66 -12.91 30.30
N ASP A 617 -10.59 -13.07 29.36
CA ASP A 617 -10.24 -13.05 27.92
C ASP A 617 -9.82 -11.65 27.48
N ARG A 618 -8.64 -11.56 26.86
CA ARG A 618 -8.04 -10.34 26.31
C ARG A 618 -7.95 -9.19 27.31
N GLY A 619 -7.70 -9.50 28.59
CA GLY A 619 -7.46 -8.50 29.63
C GLY A 619 -6.11 -7.80 29.52
N TRP A 620 -5.14 -8.39 28.79
CA TRP A 620 -3.77 -7.90 28.68
C TRP A 620 -3.28 -7.80 27.23
N MET A 621 -2.24 -6.98 27.02
CA MET A 621 -1.50 -6.91 25.76
C MET A 621 -0.02 -6.58 26.01
N VAL A 622 0.84 -6.97 25.06
CA VAL A 622 2.27 -6.62 25.06
C VAL A 622 2.46 -5.37 24.20
N VAL A 623 3.22 -4.41 24.68
CA VAL A 623 3.64 -3.21 23.94
C VAL A 623 5.16 -3.17 23.80
N ASN A 624 5.66 -2.54 22.73
CA ASN A 624 7.09 -2.27 22.58
C ASN A 624 7.54 -1.03 23.39
N GLY A 625 8.83 -0.69 23.32
CA GLY A 625 9.40 0.49 24.00
C GLY A 625 8.76 1.84 23.65
N ASN A 626 7.99 1.93 22.55
CA ASN A 626 7.25 3.13 22.16
C ASN A 626 5.77 3.09 22.58
N GLY A 627 5.34 2.09 23.37
CA GLY A 627 3.95 1.92 23.82
C GLY A 627 2.99 1.39 22.75
N VAL A 628 3.52 0.88 21.62
CA VAL A 628 2.70 0.34 20.51
C VAL A 628 2.40 -1.14 20.77
N CYS A 629 1.12 -1.52 20.72
CA CYS A 629 0.68 -2.91 20.87
C CYS A 629 1.33 -3.82 19.82
N LEU A 630 1.95 -4.90 20.29
CA LEU A 630 2.49 -5.96 19.44
C LEU A 630 1.37 -6.95 19.07
N SER A 631 1.40 -7.39 17.81
CA SER A 631 0.47 -8.38 17.26
C SER A 631 1.24 -9.51 16.63
N GLN A 632 0.67 -10.72 16.56
CA GLN A 632 1.30 -11.87 15.89
C GLN A 632 1.68 -11.60 14.42
N LYS A 633 1.03 -10.62 13.76
CA LYS A 633 1.42 -10.19 12.41
C LYS A 633 2.82 -9.59 12.38
N ARG A 634 3.16 -8.78 13.38
CA ARG A 634 4.45 -8.10 13.50
C ARG A 634 5.47 -8.95 14.23
N GLU A 635 5.05 -9.61 15.32
CA GLU A 635 5.89 -10.45 16.17
C GLU A 635 5.21 -11.82 16.37
N PRO A 636 5.44 -12.80 15.47
CA PRO A 636 4.82 -14.11 15.53
C PRO A 636 5.17 -14.89 16.79
N ARG A 637 6.37 -14.68 17.36
CA ARG A 637 6.85 -15.41 18.55
C ARG A 637 5.95 -15.21 19.76
N LEU A 638 5.09 -14.18 19.78
CA LEU A 638 4.06 -14.00 20.79
C LEU A 638 3.16 -15.24 20.94
N CYS A 639 2.87 -16.00 19.88
CA CYS A 639 2.05 -17.22 19.96
C CYS A 639 2.68 -18.32 20.84
N LEU A 640 4.01 -18.30 20.98
CA LEU A 640 4.79 -19.26 21.76
C LEU A 640 4.72 -18.97 23.27
N ILE A 641 4.27 -17.77 23.65
CA ILE A 641 3.99 -17.42 25.04
C ILE A 641 2.64 -18.03 25.40
N ARG A 642 2.62 -18.94 26.38
CA ARG A 642 1.44 -19.67 26.82
C ARG A 642 0.96 -19.12 28.18
N PRO A 643 0.00 -18.17 28.19
CA PRO A 643 -0.59 -17.66 29.41
C PRO A 643 -1.53 -18.71 30.04
N GLN A 644 -1.57 -18.78 31.37
CA GLN A 644 -2.53 -19.60 32.12
C GLN A 644 -3.11 -18.78 33.29
N VAL A 645 -4.43 -18.74 33.39
CA VAL A 645 -5.12 -18.01 34.47
C VAL A 645 -5.41 -18.97 35.60
N HIS A 646 -4.80 -18.73 36.76
CA HIS A 646 -5.01 -19.54 37.95
C HIS A 646 -5.91 -18.79 38.95
N LEU A 647 -7.22 -19.03 38.84
CA LEU A 647 -8.25 -18.38 39.66
C LEU A 647 -8.04 -18.56 41.18
N PRO A 648 -7.70 -19.77 41.70
CA PRO A 648 -7.58 -19.96 43.15
C PRO A 648 -6.46 -19.13 43.80
N SER A 649 -5.39 -18.83 43.05
CA SER A 649 -4.26 -18.04 43.57
C SER A 649 -4.26 -16.59 43.08
N ASP A 650 -5.27 -16.17 42.33
CA ASP A 650 -5.37 -14.84 41.71
C ASP A 650 -4.13 -14.45 40.87
N LYS A 651 -3.60 -15.38 40.06
CA LYS A 651 -2.37 -15.17 39.26
C LYS A 651 -2.53 -15.54 37.79
N LEU A 652 -1.89 -14.76 36.92
CA LEU A 652 -1.61 -15.06 35.52
C LEU A 652 -0.19 -15.60 35.41
N LEU A 653 -0.04 -16.85 34.97
CA LEU A 653 1.26 -17.48 34.76
C LEU A 653 1.65 -17.37 33.28
N LEU A 654 2.89 -16.96 33.00
CA LEU A 654 3.42 -16.91 31.63
C LEU A 654 4.53 -17.94 31.47
N ARG A 655 4.43 -18.75 30.41
CA ARG A 655 5.39 -19.79 30.06
C ARG A 655 5.82 -19.65 28.61
N ALA A 656 7.09 -19.92 28.32
CA ALA A 656 7.62 -20.06 26.98
C ALA A 656 8.79 -21.04 26.99
N SER A 657 9.04 -21.73 25.87
CA SER A 657 10.16 -22.67 25.77
C SER A 657 11.49 -21.95 26.00
N GLY A 658 12.32 -22.50 26.88
CA GLY A 658 13.63 -21.93 27.24
C GLY A 658 13.60 -20.76 28.24
N MET A 659 12.43 -20.44 28.81
CA MET A 659 12.28 -19.37 29.80
C MET A 659 11.68 -19.93 31.11
N ASP A 660 12.08 -19.36 32.25
CA ASP A 660 11.44 -19.66 33.53
C ASP A 660 10.00 -19.14 33.57
N THR A 661 9.13 -19.78 34.36
CA THR A 661 7.73 -19.35 34.50
C THR A 661 7.64 -18.12 35.41
N ILE A 662 7.00 -17.05 34.94
CA ILE A 662 6.71 -15.87 35.77
C ILE A 662 5.24 -15.78 36.15
N SER A 663 4.95 -15.10 37.26
CA SER A 663 3.59 -14.90 37.75
C SER A 663 3.25 -13.42 37.88
N VAL A 664 2.12 -13.01 37.29
CA VAL A 664 1.59 -11.64 37.35
C VAL A 664 0.27 -11.66 38.13
N PRO A 665 0.02 -10.79 39.10
CA PRO A 665 -1.26 -10.74 39.81
C PRO A 665 -2.46 -10.46 38.88
N LEU A 666 -3.57 -11.21 39.04
CA LEU A 666 -4.82 -10.96 38.33
C LEU A 666 -5.57 -9.74 38.86
N GLN A 667 -5.25 -9.24 40.07
CA GLN A 667 -5.71 -7.95 40.59
C GLN A 667 -4.53 -7.20 41.22
N SER A 668 -4.34 -5.94 40.83
CA SER A 668 -3.30 -5.11 41.45
C SER A 668 -3.88 -4.51 42.73
N LYS A 669 -3.39 -4.95 43.90
CA LYS A 669 -3.81 -4.43 45.22
C LYS A 669 -3.18 -3.07 45.57
N THR A 670 -2.37 -2.51 44.66
CA THR A 670 -1.59 -1.30 44.92
C THR A 670 -2.45 -0.06 44.76
N GLN A 671 -2.77 0.55 45.90
CA GLN A 671 -3.38 1.86 46.05
C GLN A 671 -2.63 2.94 45.26
N LEU A 672 -3.43 3.86 44.71
CA LEU A 672 -3.24 5.20 44.12
C LEU A 672 -1.93 6.04 44.28
N HIS A 673 -0.81 5.55 44.79
CA HIS A 673 0.38 6.39 45.07
C HIS A 673 1.68 5.80 44.52
N THR A 674 1.83 5.84 43.20
CA THR A 674 3.09 6.08 42.48
C THR A 674 2.71 6.25 41.02
N SER A 675 3.23 7.29 40.37
CA SER A 675 3.05 7.69 38.96
C SER A 675 2.99 6.52 37.97
N SER A 676 1.86 5.80 37.95
CA SER A 676 1.60 4.72 37.01
C SER A 676 1.42 5.42 35.68
N GLN A 677 2.44 5.35 34.81
CA GLN A 677 2.39 5.93 33.47
C GLN A 677 1.15 5.39 32.77
N VAL A 678 0.12 6.21 32.70
CA VAL A 678 -1.07 5.95 31.88
C VAL A 678 -0.59 6.03 30.44
N CYS A 679 -0.16 4.89 29.88
CA CYS A 679 0.18 4.80 28.48
C CYS A 679 -1.13 4.79 27.68
N GLN A 680 -1.36 5.87 26.94
CA GLN A 680 -2.38 5.91 25.91
C GLN A 680 -1.94 5.02 24.75
N SER A 681 -2.28 3.74 24.77
CA SER A 681 -2.06 2.85 23.62
C SER A 681 -3.28 2.88 22.70
N ARG A 682 -3.05 2.86 21.38
CA ARG A 682 -4.13 2.78 20.37
C ARG A 682 -4.45 1.32 20.07
N VAL A 683 -5.67 0.89 20.36
CA VAL A 683 -6.21 -0.41 19.93
C VAL A 683 -7.28 -0.14 18.89
N CYS A 684 -7.05 -0.57 17.64
CA CYS A 684 -8.02 -0.38 16.53
C CYS A 684 -8.46 1.09 16.33
N GLY A 685 -7.57 2.05 16.62
CA GLY A 685 -7.82 3.49 16.49
C GLY A 685 -8.36 4.18 17.75
N ASP A 686 -8.79 3.44 18.77
CA ASP A 686 -9.39 3.99 19.99
C ASP A 686 -8.35 4.07 21.13
N ARG A 687 -8.45 5.10 21.97
CA ARG A 687 -7.60 5.30 23.17
C ARG A 687 -8.11 4.40 24.30
N VAL A 688 -7.23 3.58 24.89
CA VAL A 688 -7.58 2.72 26.03
C VAL A 688 -6.71 3.09 27.23
N GLU A 689 -7.33 3.21 28.41
CA GLU A 689 -6.61 3.35 29.67
C GLU A 689 -6.04 2.00 30.13
N THR A 690 -4.75 1.97 30.40
CA THR A 690 -4.02 0.74 30.73
C THR A 690 -3.17 0.90 31.98
N VAL A 691 -2.88 -0.23 32.63
CA VAL A 691 -2.02 -0.33 33.82
C VAL A 691 -0.83 -1.22 33.48
N ASP A 692 0.36 -0.76 33.85
CA ASP A 692 1.60 -1.50 33.70
C ASP A 692 1.68 -2.68 34.69
N CYS A 693 2.09 -3.85 34.23
CA CYS A 693 2.21 -5.05 35.05
C CYS A 693 3.58 -5.18 35.77
N GLY A 694 4.47 -4.20 35.66
CA GLY A 694 5.73 -4.13 36.39
C GLY A 694 6.96 -4.58 35.59
N ASP A 695 8.13 -4.27 36.13
CA ASP A 695 9.42 -4.45 35.43
C ASP A 695 9.83 -5.92 35.28
N GLU A 696 9.41 -6.81 36.18
CA GLU A 696 9.69 -8.25 36.07
C GLU A 696 9.06 -8.85 34.81
N ALA A 697 7.77 -8.54 34.55
CA ALA A 697 7.08 -8.97 33.34
C ALA A 697 7.67 -8.30 32.08
N ALA A 698 8.11 -7.04 32.20
CA ALA A 698 8.75 -6.32 31.09
C ALA A 698 10.09 -6.95 30.69
N LEU A 699 10.97 -7.27 31.66
CA LEU A 699 12.25 -7.92 31.42
C LEU A 699 12.05 -9.30 30.79
N TRP A 700 11.18 -10.13 31.37
CA TRP A 700 10.90 -11.48 30.84
C TRP A 700 10.42 -11.46 29.38
N LEU A 701 9.50 -10.54 29.05
CA LEU A 701 9.02 -10.38 27.67
C LEU A 701 10.11 -9.83 26.75
N SER A 702 10.92 -8.90 27.23
CA SER A 702 11.99 -8.28 26.45
C SER A 702 13.08 -9.28 26.09
N ASP A 703 13.45 -10.13 27.05
CA ASP A 703 14.44 -11.20 26.86
C ASP A 703 13.92 -12.24 25.88
N PHE A 704 12.66 -12.68 26.03
CA PHE A 704 12.09 -13.65 25.11
C PHE A 704 11.99 -13.10 23.69
N LEU A 705 11.50 -11.87 23.50
CA LEU A 705 11.24 -11.30 22.18
C LEU A 705 12.47 -10.63 21.55
N GLY A 706 13.55 -10.41 22.30
CA GLY A 706 14.78 -9.75 21.84
C GLY A 706 14.61 -8.24 21.56
N GLN A 707 13.58 -7.60 22.13
CA GLN A 707 13.33 -6.18 21.97
C GLN A 707 12.63 -5.61 23.22
N PRO A 708 12.83 -4.32 23.58
CA PRO A 708 12.18 -3.73 24.75
C PRO A 708 10.64 -3.84 24.68
N CYS A 709 10.06 -4.52 25.66
CA CYS A 709 8.64 -4.86 25.74
C CYS A 709 8.08 -4.65 27.16
N ARG A 710 6.80 -4.30 27.26
CA ARG A 710 6.07 -4.23 28.54
C ARG A 710 4.71 -4.93 28.44
N LEU A 711 4.28 -5.54 29.54
CA LEU A 711 2.93 -6.11 29.67
C LEU A 711 2.01 -5.04 30.27
N ILE A 712 0.92 -4.75 29.58
CA ILE A 712 -0.09 -3.81 30.07
C ILE A 712 -1.46 -4.47 30.13
N ARG A 713 -2.27 -4.04 31.10
CA ARG A 713 -3.60 -4.55 31.38
C ARG A 713 -4.65 -3.46 31.17
N GLN A 714 -5.81 -3.82 30.62
CA GLN A 714 -6.97 -2.92 30.59
C GLN A 714 -7.50 -2.64 32.00
N ARG A 715 -7.84 -1.39 32.30
CA ARG A 715 -8.51 -1.06 33.58
C ARG A 715 -9.90 -1.72 33.66
N PRO A 716 -10.28 -2.32 34.80
CA PRO A 716 -11.59 -2.95 34.99
C PRO A 716 -12.77 -2.02 34.71
N ASP A 717 -12.64 -0.72 35.01
CA ASP A 717 -13.72 0.27 34.94
C ASP A 717 -13.90 0.90 33.53
N PHE A 718 -13.08 0.53 32.55
CA PHE A 718 -13.13 1.09 31.21
C PHE A 718 -13.86 0.16 30.23
N THR A 719 -15.09 0.53 29.85
CA THR A 719 -15.92 -0.19 28.86
C THR A 719 -15.91 0.49 27.49
N ARG A 720 -15.72 -0.29 26.41
CA ARG A 720 -15.76 0.20 25.01
C ARG A 720 -17.12 -0.13 24.35
N GLU A 721 -17.69 0.82 23.61
CA GLU A 721 -18.92 0.65 22.81
C GLU A 721 -18.67 0.00 21.42
N MET A 722 -19.61 -0.81 20.91
CA MET A 722 -19.56 -1.39 19.55
C MET A 722 -19.85 -0.34 18.46
N LYS A 723 -19.02 -0.26 17.42
CA LYS A 723 -19.18 0.66 16.26
C LYS A 723 -20.30 0.26 15.27
N LYS A 724 -20.96 -0.90 15.43
CA LYS A 724 -22.10 -1.33 14.60
C LYS A 724 -23.20 -1.93 15.47
N ARG A 725 -24.39 -1.31 15.46
CA ARG A 725 -25.61 -1.83 16.09
C ARG A 725 -26.26 -2.86 15.15
N PRO A 726 -26.48 -4.12 15.58
CA PRO A 726 -27.50 -4.96 14.96
C PRO A 726 -28.87 -4.32 15.23
N SER A 727 -29.73 -4.25 14.22
CA SER A 727 -31.13 -3.82 14.39
C SER A 727 -31.85 -4.82 15.30
N GLY A 728 -32.25 -4.39 16.51
CA GLY A 728 -33.12 -5.18 17.42
C GLY A 728 -32.63 -5.42 18.85
N VAL A 729 -31.50 -4.86 19.31
CA VAL A 729 -30.98 -5.09 20.69
C VAL A 729 -31.24 -3.89 21.60
N ALA A 730 -31.93 -4.10 22.73
CA ALA A 730 -32.28 -3.07 23.72
C ALA A 730 -31.23 -2.86 24.84
N ALA A 731 -30.18 -3.68 24.93
CA ALA A 731 -29.18 -3.60 26.00
C ALA A 731 -27.75 -3.29 25.48
N THR A 732 -27.08 -2.35 26.14
CA THR A 732 -25.70 -1.91 25.88
C THR A 732 -24.67 -2.98 26.23
N THR A 733 -24.02 -3.59 25.24
CA THR A 733 -22.96 -4.59 25.47
C THR A 733 -21.57 -3.95 25.46
N SER A 734 -20.83 -4.12 26.55
CA SER A 734 -19.45 -3.64 26.74
C SER A 734 -18.40 -4.64 26.22
N LEU A 735 -17.33 -4.15 25.58
CA LEU A 735 -16.21 -4.97 25.09
C LEU A 735 -14.91 -4.75 25.88
N SER A 736 -14.13 -5.82 26.10
CA SER A 736 -12.71 -5.74 26.53
C SER A 736 -11.80 -5.36 25.35
N LEU A 737 -10.47 -5.62 25.40
CA LEU A 737 -9.53 -5.41 24.28
C LEU A 737 -9.81 -6.31 23.05
N VAL A 738 -11.02 -6.86 22.90
CA VAL A 738 -11.42 -7.64 21.73
C VAL A 738 -11.58 -6.73 20.50
N ASN A 739 -11.34 -7.26 19.30
CA ASN A 739 -11.38 -6.44 18.09
C ASN A 739 -12.81 -6.11 17.68
N GLU A 740 -13.68 -7.11 17.52
CA GLU A 740 -14.99 -6.95 16.86
C GLU A 740 -16.19 -7.47 17.66
N ALA A 741 -16.08 -8.59 18.39
CA ALA A 741 -17.15 -9.16 19.22
C ALA A 741 -16.62 -9.92 20.43
N GLN A 742 -17.49 -10.28 21.38
CA GLN A 742 -17.11 -10.92 22.65
C GLN A 742 -16.57 -12.35 22.47
N TYR A 743 -17.11 -13.10 21.52
CA TYR A 743 -16.67 -14.47 21.25
C TYR A 743 -16.54 -14.70 19.75
N LEU A 744 -15.59 -15.56 19.41
CA LEU A 744 -15.48 -16.14 18.09
C LEU A 744 -15.78 -17.63 18.16
N MET A 745 -16.76 -18.08 17.38
CA MET A 745 -17.11 -19.49 17.24
C MET A 745 -16.71 -20.00 15.85
N ILE A 746 -16.18 -21.21 15.80
CA ILE A 746 -15.90 -21.93 14.54
C ILE A 746 -16.46 -23.35 14.61
N ASN A 747 -16.88 -23.85 13.44
CA ASN A 747 -17.27 -25.24 13.28
C ASN A 747 -16.06 -26.10 12.85
N ARG A 748 -15.89 -27.25 13.50
CA ARG A 748 -14.85 -28.22 13.21
C ARG A 748 -14.95 -28.77 11.78
N ALA A 749 -16.15 -29.01 11.28
CA ALA A 749 -16.39 -29.44 9.89
C ALA A 749 -15.88 -28.39 8.87
N SER A 750 -16.03 -27.10 9.17
CA SER A 750 -15.44 -26.00 8.38
C SER A 750 -13.92 -26.06 8.37
N GLY A 751 -13.30 -26.36 9.52
CA GLY A 751 -11.85 -26.50 9.65
C GLY A 751 -11.29 -27.67 8.84
N GLU A 752 -11.97 -28.82 8.90
CA GLU A 752 -11.63 -30.03 8.13
C GLU A 752 -11.72 -29.82 6.62
N LEU A 753 -12.76 -29.11 6.15
CA LEU A 753 -12.88 -28.76 4.73
C LEU A 753 -11.71 -27.88 4.26
N ILE A 754 -11.35 -26.87 5.06
CA ILE A 754 -10.21 -26.00 4.73
C ILE A 754 -8.90 -26.79 4.76
N HIS A 755 -8.69 -27.65 5.75
CA HIS A 755 -7.54 -28.54 5.80
C HIS A 755 -7.46 -29.42 4.54
N LYS A 756 -8.58 -30.01 4.11
CA LYS A 756 -8.64 -30.79 2.86
C LYS A 756 -8.26 -29.97 1.63
N LEU A 757 -8.76 -28.73 1.52
CA LEU A 757 -8.39 -27.82 0.42
C LEU A 757 -6.91 -27.46 0.42
N MET A 758 -6.30 -27.29 1.60
CA MET A 758 -4.86 -27.07 1.76
C MET A 758 -4.07 -28.28 1.26
N SER A 759 -4.46 -29.49 1.65
CA SER A 759 -3.79 -30.72 1.23
C SER A 759 -3.90 -30.99 -0.27
N CYS A 760 -5.01 -30.59 -0.92
CA CYS A 760 -5.16 -30.69 -2.37
C CYS A 760 -4.31 -29.67 -3.17
N ARG A 761 -3.71 -28.68 -2.50
CA ARG A 761 -2.94 -27.60 -3.12
C ARG A 761 -1.42 -27.72 -2.94
N GLN A 762 -0.96 -28.65 -2.11
CA GLN A 762 0.47 -28.91 -1.96
C GLN A 762 0.99 -29.64 -3.20
N ASP A 763 1.94 -29.02 -3.91
CA ASP A 763 2.77 -29.71 -4.91
C ASP A 763 3.79 -30.62 -4.18
N ASP A 764 4.12 -31.77 -4.78
CA ASP A 764 5.04 -32.81 -4.27
C ASP A 764 6.49 -32.35 -3.93
N SER A 765 6.79 -31.05 -3.96
CA SER A 765 8.15 -30.49 -3.82
C SER A 765 8.45 -29.83 -2.46
N GLU A 766 7.47 -29.57 -1.60
CA GLU A 766 7.71 -29.17 -0.20
C GLU A 766 7.43 -30.35 0.76
N ALA A 767 8.46 -31.15 0.99
CA ALA A 767 8.39 -32.28 1.90
C ALA A 767 8.15 -31.83 3.36
N ASN A 768 7.12 -32.43 3.96
CA ASN A 768 6.90 -32.69 5.39
C ASN A 768 6.57 -31.51 6.32
N GLN A 769 5.30 -31.14 6.35
CA GLN A 769 4.50 -31.18 7.58
C GLN A 769 3.02 -31.32 7.19
N LEU A 770 2.50 -32.56 7.23
CA LEU A 770 1.05 -32.81 7.25
C LEU A 770 0.51 -32.04 8.45
N LEU A 771 -0.19 -30.94 8.21
CA LEU A 771 -0.82 -30.16 9.26
C LEU A 771 -1.93 -31.03 9.85
N ASP A 772 -1.92 -31.24 11.15
CA ASP A 772 -3.08 -31.83 11.82
C ASP A 772 -4.25 -30.84 11.74
N THR A 773 -5.48 -31.35 11.67
CA THR A 773 -6.71 -30.54 11.64
C THR A 773 -6.76 -29.60 12.86
N GLU A 774 -6.27 -30.06 14.01
CA GLU A 774 -6.14 -29.23 15.22
C GLU A 774 -5.22 -28.02 15.02
N ASN A 775 -4.11 -28.19 14.31
CA ASN A 775 -3.22 -27.07 14.02
C ASN A 775 -3.95 -26.01 13.16
N VAL A 776 -4.71 -26.43 12.15
CA VAL A 776 -5.52 -25.52 11.32
C VAL A 776 -6.59 -24.79 12.15
N ILE A 777 -7.30 -25.50 13.02
CA ILE A 777 -8.31 -24.93 13.92
C ILE A 777 -7.68 -23.90 14.87
N SER A 778 -6.54 -24.23 15.47
CA SER A 778 -5.84 -23.35 16.43
C SER A 778 -5.46 -21.99 15.84
N ARG A 779 -5.11 -21.96 14.54
CA ARG A 779 -4.73 -20.74 13.80
C ARG A 779 -5.87 -19.73 13.71
N PHE A 780 -7.11 -20.17 13.71
CA PHE A 780 -8.28 -19.29 13.71
C PHE A 780 -8.54 -18.61 15.04
N ARG A 781 -7.88 -19.08 16.11
CA ARG A 781 -7.94 -18.51 17.46
C ARG A 781 -9.37 -18.23 17.93
N ALA A 782 -10.25 -19.22 17.71
CA ALA A 782 -11.62 -19.18 18.20
C ALA A 782 -11.65 -19.31 19.72
N ASN A 783 -12.70 -18.75 20.34
CA ASN A 783 -12.99 -18.98 21.76
C ASN A 783 -13.79 -20.27 21.94
N LEU A 784 -14.68 -20.57 21.00
CA LEU A 784 -15.57 -21.73 21.06
C LEU A 784 -15.42 -22.56 19.77
N VAL A 785 -15.18 -23.86 19.91
CA VAL A 785 -15.14 -24.80 18.77
C VAL A 785 -16.27 -25.79 18.92
N ILE A 786 -17.08 -25.95 17.88
CA ILE A 786 -18.25 -26.83 17.89
C ILE A 786 -18.06 -27.99 16.91
N ALA A 787 -18.72 -29.11 17.20
CA ALA A 787 -18.94 -30.19 16.24
C ALA A 787 -20.31 -29.98 15.59
N GLY A 788 -20.30 -29.36 14.41
CA GLY A 788 -21.45 -29.32 13.49
C GLY A 788 -21.38 -30.42 12.44
N VAL A 789 -22.46 -30.53 11.66
CA VAL A 789 -22.64 -31.54 10.62
C VAL A 789 -22.07 -31.03 9.29
N GLU A 790 -22.46 -29.83 8.88
CA GLU A 790 -22.12 -29.29 7.56
C GLU A 790 -21.10 -28.15 7.69
N PRO A 791 -20.04 -28.13 6.84
CA PRO A 791 -19.10 -27.02 6.79
C PRO A 791 -19.84 -25.70 6.54
N PHE A 792 -19.57 -24.71 7.39
CA PHE A 792 -20.09 -23.35 7.33
C PHE A 792 -21.59 -23.17 7.56
N GLU A 793 -22.29 -24.16 8.10
CA GLU A 793 -23.70 -24.00 8.48
C GLU A 793 -23.91 -22.87 9.50
N GLU A 794 -22.91 -22.58 10.33
CA GLU A 794 -22.94 -21.52 11.33
C GLU A 794 -23.14 -20.12 10.74
N ASP A 795 -22.84 -19.95 9.44
CA ASP A 795 -23.02 -18.67 8.73
C ASP A 795 -24.48 -18.24 8.60
N ASN A 796 -25.44 -19.16 8.80
CA ASN A 796 -26.88 -18.94 8.62
C ASN A 796 -27.66 -18.90 9.94
N TRP A 797 -26.96 -18.99 11.08
CA TRP A 797 -27.59 -18.96 12.39
C TRP A 797 -27.83 -17.52 12.83
N SER A 798 -29.00 -17.28 13.44
CA SER A 798 -29.34 -15.98 14.01
C SER A 798 -29.08 -15.96 15.51
N HIS A 799 -29.46 -17.04 16.19
CA HIS A 799 -29.30 -17.24 17.62
C HIS A 799 -28.83 -18.67 17.88
N LEU A 800 -28.19 -18.89 19.02
CA LEU A 800 -27.93 -20.23 19.52
C LEU A 800 -27.95 -20.28 21.04
N ILE A 801 -28.28 -21.44 21.58
CA ILE A 801 -28.19 -21.73 23.01
C ILE A 801 -27.11 -22.78 23.22
N ILE A 802 -26.13 -22.49 24.07
CA ILE A 802 -25.09 -23.45 24.49
C ILE A 802 -25.32 -23.76 25.96
N GLY A 803 -25.75 -24.98 26.28
CA GLY A 803 -26.18 -25.34 27.63
C GLY A 803 -27.38 -24.48 28.07
N SER A 804 -27.16 -23.58 29.02
CA SER A 804 -28.14 -22.59 29.49
C SER A 804 -27.89 -21.15 28.99
N THR A 805 -26.84 -20.93 28.22
CA THR A 805 -26.41 -19.58 27.80
C THR A 805 -26.93 -19.24 26.41
N GLN A 806 -27.55 -18.07 26.25
CA GLN A 806 -28.08 -17.60 24.96
C GLN A 806 -27.11 -16.65 24.25
N PHE A 807 -26.92 -16.85 22.96
CA PHE A 807 -26.06 -16.04 22.12
C PHE A 807 -26.78 -15.53 20.88
N LEU A 808 -26.51 -14.27 20.53
CA LEU A 808 -26.85 -13.68 19.24
C LEU A 808 -25.65 -13.80 18.29
N VAL A 809 -25.90 -14.21 17.05
CA VAL A 809 -24.88 -14.22 15.99
C VAL A 809 -24.79 -12.82 15.38
N ALA A 810 -23.69 -12.12 15.67
CA ALA A 810 -23.46 -10.74 15.24
C ALA A 810 -22.94 -10.63 13.78
N GLY A 811 -22.58 -11.76 13.16
CA GLY A 811 -22.17 -11.85 11.76
C GLY A 811 -20.86 -12.63 11.55
N ARG A 812 -20.45 -12.74 10.28
CA ARG A 812 -19.27 -13.51 9.85
C ARG A 812 -17.96 -12.81 10.24
N CYS A 813 -16.99 -13.59 10.72
CA CYS A 813 -15.67 -13.09 11.14
C CYS A 813 -14.72 -12.92 9.95
N GLY A 814 -14.32 -11.67 9.65
CA GLY A 814 -13.31 -11.37 8.64
C GLY A 814 -11.92 -11.84 9.06
N ARG A 815 -11.23 -12.58 8.20
CA ARG A 815 -9.90 -13.12 8.49
C ARG A 815 -8.79 -12.34 7.81
N CYS A 816 -7.65 -12.29 8.48
CA CYS A 816 -6.45 -11.59 8.05
C CYS A 816 -5.22 -12.45 8.33
N GLN A 817 -4.05 -12.00 7.87
CA GLN A 817 -2.74 -12.66 8.01
C GLN A 817 -2.41 -13.34 9.33
N MET A 818 -3.03 -12.91 10.42
CA MET A 818 -2.79 -13.50 11.73
C MET A 818 -3.10 -15.01 11.75
N VAL A 819 -4.06 -15.50 10.96
CA VAL A 819 -4.34 -16.95 10.87
C VAL A 819 -3.28 -17.71 10.07
N GLY A 820 -2.36 -17.03 9.38
CA GLY A 820 -1.20 -17.65 8.73
C GLY A 820 -0.05 -17.94 9.69
N VAL A 821 -0.15 -17.59 10.98
CA VAL A 821 0.88 -17.90 11.96
C VAL A 821 0.62 -19.26 12.57
N ASP A 822 1.53 -20.21 12.37
CA ASP A 822 1.52 -21.48 13.06
C ASP A 822 1.67 -21.25 14.56
N GLN A 823 0.68 -21.69 15.36
CA GLN A 823 0.64 -21.32 16.77
C GLN A 823 1.69 -22.06 17.63
N ASP A 824 2.27 -23.14 17.13
CA ASP A 824 3.23 -23.97 17.86
C ASP A 824 4.68 -23.63 17.54
N THR A 825 4.95 -23.20 16.31
CA THR A 825 6.29 -22.83 15.86
C THR A 825 6.50 -21.32 15.72
N GLY A 826 5.43 -20.53 15.58
CA GLY A 826 5.51 -19.11 15.24
C GLY A 826 5.88 -18.85 13.78
N THR A 827 5.97 -19.89 12.95
CA THR A 827 6.29 -19.76 11.53
C THR A 827 5.12 -19.13 10.77
N LYS A 828 5.42 -18.18 9.89
CA LYS A 828 4.42 -17.61 8.99
C LYS A 828 4.25 -18.47 7.75
N THR A 829 3.02 -18.83 7.43
CA THR A 829 2.63 -19.54 6.21
C THR A 829 1.53 -18.79 5.47
N LYS A 830 1.41 -19.04 4.16
CA LYS A 830 0.33 -18.48 3.32
C LYS A 830 -1.04 -19.10 3.65
N GLU A 831 -1.04 -20.39 4.01
CA GLU A 831 -2.25 -21.11 4.45
C GLU A 831 -2.60 -20.80 5.91
N PRO A 832 -3.89 -20.85 6.31
CA PRO A 832 -5.08 -21.30 5.56
C PRO A 832 -5.74 -20.21 4.70
N LEU A 833 -5.19 -19.00 4.64
CA LEU A 833 -5.85 -17.86 3.97
C LEU A 833 -5.96 -18.03 2.46
N THR A 834 -4.96 -18.61 1.81
CA THR A 834 -4.97 -18.91 0.38
C THR A 834 -6.11 -19.87 0.03
N SER A 835 -6.30 -20.94 0.82
CA SER A 835 -7.42 -21.88 0.67
C SER A 835 -8.77 -21.24 0.94
N LEU A 836 -8.86 -20.42 1.99
CA LEU A 836 -10.07 -19.66 2.29
C LEU A 836 -10.46 -18.67 1.20
N SER A 837 -9.50 -17.93 0.65
CA SER A 837 -9.76 -16.95 -0.41
C SER A 837 -10.20 -17.58 -1.72
N ALA A 838 -9.81 -18.84 -1.96
CA ALA A 838 -10.21 -19.57 -3.14
C ALA A 838 -11.62 -20.17 -3.01
N TYR A 839 -11.99 -20.56 -1.77
CA TYR A 839 -13.30 -21.11 -1.50
C TYR A 839 -14.38 -20.04 -1.32
N ARG A 840 -14.05 -18.90 -0.70
CA ARG A 840 -15.00 -17.80 -0.40
C ARG A 840 -14.88 -16.68 -1.43
N THR A 841 -16.01 -16.29 -2.03
CA THR A 841 -16.12 -15.09 -2.86
C THR A 841 -16.29 -13.83 -1.99
N GLY A 842 -15.58 -12.74 -2.33
CA GLY A 842 -15.67 -11.46 -1.61
C GLY A 842 -14.80 -11.35 -0.34
N LYS A 843 -15.42 -11.09 0.82
CA LYS A 843 -14.68 -10.94 2.09
C LYS A 843 -14.25 -12.32 2.61
N ILE A 844 -12.94 -12.50 2.79
CA ILE A 844 -12.37 -13.73 3.38
C ILE A 844 -12.87 -13.84 4.82
N THR A 845 -13.75 -14.82 5.06
CA THR A 845 -14.43 -15.01 6.34
C THR A 845 -14.31 -16.46 6.80
N PHE A 846 -14.25 -16.67 8.12
CA PHE A 846 -14.25 -18.01 8.73
C PHE A 846 -14.78 -17.93 10.16
N GLY A 847 -15.84 -18.68 10.46
CA GLY A 847 -16.54 -18.61 11.75
C GLY A 847 -17.39 -17.36 11.92
N VAL A 848 -18.12 -17.33 13.04
CA VAL A 848 -19.09 -16.28 13.36
C VAL A 848 -18.80 -15.64 14.71
N TYR A 849 -19.14 -14.36 14.80
CA TYR A 849 -19.09 -13.60 16.03
C TYR A 849 -20.34 -13.83 16.86
N LEU A 850 -20.15 -14.08 18.16
CA LEU A 850 -21.25 -14.21 19.10
C LEU A 850 -21.24 -13.06 20.11
N THR A 851 -22.44 -12.69 20.54
CA THR A 851 -22.69 -11.75 21.63
C THR A 851 -23.58 -12.43 22.66
N HIS A 852 -23.19 -12.40 23.93
CA HIS A 852 -23.96 -13.00 25.01
C HIS A 852 -25.22 -12.15 25.31
N GLN A 853 -26.39 -12.79 25.35
CA GLN A 853 -27.63 -12.15 25.79
C GLN A 853 -27.85 -12.43 27.29
N LEU A 854 -27.79 -11.39 28.11
CA LEU A 854 -28.10 -11.49 29.54
C LEU A 854 -29.63 -11.56 29.73
N PRO A 855 -30.18 -12.56 30.44
CA PRO A 855 -31.58 -12.54 30.85
C PRO A 855 -31.83 -11.36 31.80
N GLU A 856 -32.97 -10.68 31.68
CA GLU A 856 -33.29 -9.45 32.44
C GLU A 856 -33.33 -9.63 33.98
N ASP A 857 -33.25 -10.84 34.54
CA ASP A 857 -33.39 -11.07 35.99
C ASP A 857 -32.51 -12.19 36.61
N SER A 858 -31.36 -12.55 36.01
CA SER A 858 -30.49 -13.61 36.59
C SER A 858 -29.09 -13.12 36.97
N ALA A 859 -28.83 -13.04 38.28
CA ALA A 859 -27.52 -12.78 38.88
C ALA A 859 -26.64 -14.05 39.02
N ALA A 860 -27.03 -15.18 38.42
CA ALA A 860 -26.24 -16.41 38.51
C ALA A 860 -25.01 -16.33 37.57
N ALA A 861 -23.82 -16.58 38.12
CA ALA A 861 -22.60 -16.71 37.34
C ALA A 861 -22.75 -17.89 36.34
N CYS A 862 -22.91 -17.56 35.06
CA CYS A 862 -23.06 -18.58 34.03
C CYS A 862 -21.71 -19.21 33.71
N VAL A 863 -21.64 -20.54 33.67
CA VAL A 863 -20.43 -21.30 33.32
C VAL A 863 -20.70 -22.04 32.02
N LEU A 864 -19.78 -21.93 31.06
CA LEU A 864 -19.78 -22.76 29.86
C LEU A 864 -18.92 -23.99 30.09
N SER A 865 -19.45 -25.15 29.69
CA SER A 865 -18.78 -26.45 29.83
C SER A 865 -18.64 -27.13 28.48
N VAL A 866 -17.46 -27.70 28.21
CA VAL A 866 -17.25 -28.62 27.08
C VAL A 866 -18.25 -29.79 27.18
N GLY A 867 -18.76 -30.25 26.03
CA GLY A 867 -19.81 -31.26 25.94
C GLY A 867 -21.24 -30.72 25.99
N SER A 868 -21.43 -29.42 26.22
CA SER A 868 -22.76 -28.79 26.20
C SER A 868 -23.43 -28.96 24.84
N LEU A 869 -24.72 -29.33 24.86
CA LEU A 869 -25.57 -29.37 23.67
C LEU A 869 -25.82 -27.95 23.16
N ILE A 870 -25.83 -27.80 21.84
CA ILE A 870 -26.08 -26.54 21.15
C ILE A 870 -27.41 -26.64 20.40
N LYS A 871 -28.25 -25.63 20.57
CA LYS A 871 -29.52 -25.48 19.85
C LYS A 871 -29.48 -24.22 18.99
N PRO A 872 -29.20 -24.32 17.68
CA PRO A 872 -29.22 -23.18 16.78
C PRO A 872 -30.65 -22.85 16.34
N GLU A 873 -30.93 -21.56 16.15
CA GLU A 873 -32.15 -21.08 15.48
C GLU A 873 -31.79 -20.47 14.12
N PRO A 874 -32.26 -21.07 13.00
CA PRO A 874 -31.99 -20.55 11.66
C PRO A 874 -32.68 -19.20 11.45
N HIS A 875 -32.19 -18.41 10.50
CA HIS A 875 -32.93 -17.24 10.04
C HIS A 875 -34.32 -17.67 9.55
N SER A 876 -35.38 -17.15 10.17
CA SER A 876 -36.71 -17.14 9.56
C SER A 876 -36.64 -16.30 8.29
N CYS A 877 -36.69 -16.96 7.13
CA CYS A 877 -36.78 -16.34 5.81
C CYS A 877 -37.99 -15.41 5.68
#